data_AF-A0A9E0QE68-F1
#
_entry.id   AF-A0A9E0QE68-F1
#
_cell.length_a   1.000
_cell.length_b   1.000
_cell.length_c   1.000
_cell.angle_alpha   90.00
_cell.angle_beta   90.00
_cell.angle_gamma   90.00
#
_symmetry.space_group_name_H-M   'P 1'
#
loop_
_entity.id
_entity.type
_entity.pdbx_description
1 polymer ?
#
loop_
_entity_poly.entity_id
_entity_poly.type
_entity_poly.pdbx_seq_one_letter_code
_entity_poly.pdbx_strand_id
1 'polypeptide(L)'
;MDDQVKETVVESNESAQAVGFVTSTEGATIVVISADGSIRELNPGDPLHEGDVLQVTDGAHVVLTFADGSVRELSSGESFQLSQGNFTQLALSDSEEENPEFEDLLASLEAGEDISEDQEATAAGESGPAGAASASGGGQLFSLLGSAVTPTAGIDPDYTPPPLPDPTADIDVNPDNTPVLSVSVEVEIDVETPPGENPPTDPNPSYPVIVSGNAASILEGTNGEEGREVTFLLSLSEPFDQDVDVTYKLSPKVADNPADNPEDWLSGDLINTVTIPAGETTFPVTVTIVQDHLDEDNEKFEIVILEATNATINPDADTATVTIFDDDTTPVAQADTNFVDLDAEEIYEDQELQPYRGVDFTAFPSVTGTDGAYGEDLPASTSGNVLENIDHTYDPTPGEDGDEEVFADAQDTDEDGDIVVVTGVVAHGEDGALGGGDDTVGTVGDPLEGKYGTLTLQDDGEYIYVVDGEATDGLSSDQKVLDSFTYTVTDTYNQPQTATLTITIFGGNQAPEAVSDTNWAQEDVSDASGNVLVTAAHNGAPDAGSRGDVVDTDVDGDALTVTNIADADEDLAVAASTTSADGTVVTGAYGALTIGADGSYSYILDDAAIQAMDDTETADDVFTYTVSDGNTTNTTTLTITVFGSNDAPVAVADTNWAQEDGADASGNVLQDLNHAGAPSGAF
;
A
#
# COMPACT_ATOMS: atom_id res chain seq x y z
N MET A 1 59.85 15.46 -50.27
CA MET A 1 58.64 15.38 -51.12
C MET A 1 58.13 13.96 -50.94
N ASP A 2 57.93 13.52 -49.69
CA ASP A 2 56.83 13.97 -48.81
C ASP A 2 55.50 13.76 -49.56
N ASP A 3 54.56 12.93 -49.10
CA ASP A 3 54.22 12.61 -47.72
C ASP A 3 53.61 11.20 -47.63
N GLN A 4 53.54 10.68 -46.40
CA GLN A 4 53.64 9.28 -46.03
C GLN A 4 52.44 8.37 -46.37
N VAL A 5 52.73 7.20 -46.94
CA VAL A 5 51.93 5.99 -46.76
C VAL A 5 52.42 5.35 -45.46
N LYS A 6 51.69 5.52 -44.37
CA LYS A 6 51.84 4.70 -43.17
C LYS A 6 50.75 3.64 -43.18
N GLU A 7 51.21 2.42 -43.36
CA GLU A 7 50.57 1.18 -42.93
C GLU A 7 50.27 1.32 -41.44
N THR A 8 48.99 1.58 -41.10
CA THR A 8 48.52 1.54 -39.71
C THR A 8 48.19 0.09 -39.41
N VAL A 9 49.03 -0.51 -38.58
CA VAL A 9 48.68 -1.69 -37.78
C VAL A 9 47.35 -1.37 -37.10
N VAL A 10 46.31 -2.15 -37.38
CA VAL A 10 45.06 -2.10 -36.62
C VAL A 10 45.40 -2.64 -35.25
N GLU A 11 45.67 -1.74 -34.32
CA GLU A 11 45.60 -2.01 -32.89
C GLU A 11 44.14 -2.38 -32.59
N SER A 12 43.96 -3.47 -31.85
CA SER A 12 42.69 -3.94 -31.34
C SER A 12 42.00 -2.83 -30.56
N ASN A 13 40.79 -2.51 -30.96
CA ASN A 13 39.95 -1.47 -30.38
C ASN A 13 39.42 -1.94 -29.01
N GLU A 14 40.22 -1.86 -27.95
CA GLU A 14 39.79 -2.10 -26.55
C GLU A 14 39.00 -0.90 -25.97
N SER A 15 38.03 -0.36 -26.70
CA SER A 15 37.14 0.70 -26.19
C SER A 15 35.81 0.76 -26.96
N ALA A 16 35.11 -0.37 -27.09
CA ALA A 16 33.68 -0.32 -27.38
C ALA A 16 32.95 -0.38 -26.03
N GLN A 17 32.32 0.72 -25.62
CA GLN A 17 31.51 0.76 -24.41
C GLN A 17 30.32 -0.20 -24.59
N ALA A 18 30.11 -1.12 -23.65
CA ALA A 18 28.99 -2.04 -23.68
C ALA A 18 27.68 -1.23 -23.61
N VAL A 19 26.71 -1.56 -24.46
CA VAL A 19 25.40 -0.89 -24.52
C VAL A 19 24.33 -1.61 -23.68
N GLY A 20 24.64 -2.82 -23.21
CA GLY A 20 23.80 -3.64 -22.36
C GLY A 20 24.46 -4.98 -22.02
N PHE A 21 23.78 -5.79 -21.21
CA PHE A 21 24.22 -7.12 -20.79
C PHE A 21 23.09 -8.14 -20.93
N VAL A 22 23.47 -9.41 -21.07
CA VAL A 22 22.52 -10.53 -21.04
C VAL A 22 22.17 -10.86 -19.59
N THR A 23 20.87 -10.87 -19.25
CA THR A 23 20.42 -11.04 -17.86
C THR A 23 20.04 -12.49 -17.58
N SER A 24 19.37 -13.15 -18.53
CA SER A 24 19.07 -14.58 -18.46
C SER A 24 19.00 -15.21 -19.85
N THR A 25 19.32 -16.50 -19.91
CA THR A 25 19.17 -17.33 -21.11
C THR A 25 18.49 -18.65 -20.72
N GLU A 26 17.49 -19.08 -21.48
CA GLU A 26 16.79 -20.35 -21.27
C GLU A 26 16.69 -21.12 -22.60
N GLY A 27 17.04 -22.41 -22.61
CA GLY A 27 17.10 -23.23 -23.82
C GLY A 27 18.44 -23.23 -24.55
N ALA A 28 18.52 -23.81 -25.76
CA ALA A 28 19.78 -24.05 -26.46
C ALA A 28 20.49 -22.79 -27.00
N THR A 29 21.81 -22.90 -27.19
CA THR A 29 22.80 -21.91 -27.68
C THR A 29 22.23 -20.72 -28.47
N ILE A 30 22.38 -19.52 -27.91
CA ILE A 30 22.10 -18.24 -28.58
C ILE A 30 23.37 -17.73 -29.23
N VAL A 31 23.28 -17.22 -30.45
CA VAL A 31 24.46 -16.86 -31.24
C VAL A 31 24.45 -15.37 -31.57
N VAL A 32 25.48 -14.64 -31.13
CA VAL A 32 25.77 -13.27 -31.58
C VAL A 32 26.57 -13.33 -32.86
N ILE A 33 26.17 -12.54 -33.85
CA ILE A 33 27.03 -12.14 -34.95
C ILE A 33 27.50 -10.71 -34.66
N SER A 34 28.75 -10.55 -34.27
CA SER A 34 29.29 -9.22 -34.02
C SER A 34 29.48 -8.41 -35.30
N ALA A 35 29.63 -7.10 -35.16
CA ALA A 35 29.80 -6.18 -36.29
C ALA A 35 31.01 -6.53 -37.19
N ASP A 36 31.98 -7.30 -36.68
CA ASP A 36 33.15 -7.82 -37.42
C ASP A 36 32.90 -9.18 -38.13
N GLY A 37 31.69 -9.75 -37.98
CA GLY A 37 31.27 -11.02 -38.55
C GLY A 37 31.67 -12.25 -37.73
N SER A 38 32.24 -12.07 -36.54
CA SER A 38 32.55 -13.17 -35.62
C SER A 38 31.28 -13.69 -34.95
N ILE A 39 31.27 -15.00 -34.66
CA ILE A 39 30.12 -15.73 -34.12
C ILE A 39 30.48 -16.21 -32.72
N ARG A 40 29.73 -15.80 -31.68
CA ARG A 40 29.93 -16.25 -30.28
C ARG A 40 28.61 -16.67 -29.62
N GLU A 41 28.69 -17.62 -28.69
CA GLU A 41 27.57 -18.02 -27.83
C GLU A 41 27.38 -16.99 -26.70
N LEU A 42 26.12 -16.70 -26.33
CA LEU A 42 25.80 -15.81 -25.20
C LEU A 42 25.57 -16.58 -23.91
N ASN A 43 26.16 -16.07 -22.83
CA ASN A 43 25.86 -16.45 -21.45
C ASN A 43 25.37 -15.22 -20.67
N PRO A 44 24.62 -15.42 -19.58
CA PRO A 44 24.29 -14.34 -18.65
C PRO A 44 25.55 -13.60 -18.18
N GLY A 45 25.51 -12.28 -18.21
CA GLY A 45 26.63 -11.38 -17.91
C GLY A 45 27.48 -10.99 -19.13
N ASP A 46 27.26 -11.56 -20.32
CA ASP A 46 28.02 -11.18 -21.50
C ASP A 46 27.67 -9.75 -21.98
N PRO A 47 28.68 -8.91 -22.28
CA PRO A 47 28.45 -7.56 -22.78
C PRO A 47 27.99 -7.56 -24.25
N LEU A 48 27.04 -6.67 -24.54
CA LEU A 48 26.53 -6.40 -25.88
C LEU A 48 27.10 -5.09 -26.40
N HIS A 49 27.42 -5.05 -27.69
CA HIS A 49 27.97 -3.87 -28.34
C HIS A 49 27.08 -3.40 -29.48
N GLU A 50 27.12 -2.10 -29.78
CA GLU A 50 26.42 -1.54 -30.92
C GLU A 50 26.84 -2.25 -32.23
N GLY A 51 25.86 -2.67 -33.02
CA GLY A 51 26.06 -3.42 -34.26
C GLY A 51 26.06 -4.94 -34.10
N ASP A 52 25.96 -5.48 -32.89
CA ASP A 52 25.71 -6.91 -32.66
C ASP A 52 24.33 -7.31 -33.22
N VAL A 53 24.27 -8.45 -33.91
CA VAL A 53 23.02 -9.09 -34.35
C VAL A 53 22.82 -10.35 -33.53
N LEU A 54 21.75 -10.36 -32.75
CA LEU A 54 21.33 -11.47 -31.90
C LEU A 54 20.40 -12.38 -32.70
N GLN A 55 20.72 -13.67 -32.75
CA GLN A 55 19.87 -14.67 -33.38
C GLN A 55 19.50 -15.75 -32.36
N VAL A 56 18.22 -15.78 -31.97
CA VAL A 56 17.68 -16.75 -31.01
C VAL A 56 17.38 -18.05 -31.76
N THR A 57 17.93 -19.16 -31.28
CA THR A 57 17.67 -20.48 -31.89
C THR A 57 16.29 -21.00 -31.52
N ASP A 58 15.76 -21.93 -32.31
CA ASP A 58 14.43 -22.49 -32.06
C ASP A 58 14.38 -23.21 -30.69
N GLY A 59 13.45 -22.79 -29.83
CA GLY A 59 13.27 -23.29 -28.47
C GLY A 59 14.10 -22.57 -27.40
N ALA A 60 14.66 -21.39 -27.70
CA ALA A 60 15.38 -20.56 -26.74
C ALA A 60 14.66 -19.24 -26.42
N HIS A 61 14.94 -18.67 -25.26
CA HIS A 61 14.47 -17.38 -24.75
C HIS A 61 15.65 -16.59 -24.17
N VAL A 62 15.65 -15.27 -24.39
CA VAL A 62 16.70 -14.39 -23.85
C VAL A 62 16.12 -13.07 -23.37
N VAL A 63 16.58 -12.64 -22.20
CA VAL A 63 16.27 -11.34 -21.61
C VAL A 63 17.53 -10.49 -21.56
N LEU A 64 17.41 -9.26 -22.07
CA LEU A 64 18.49 -8.28 -22.17
C LEU A 64 18.16 -7.09 -21.29
N THR A 65 19.16 -6.53 -20.60
CA THR A 65 19.04 -5.25 -19.91
C THR A 65 20.04 -4.26 -20.52
N PHE A 66 19.55 -3.11 -20.95
CA PHE A 66 20.37 -2.04 -21.53
C PHE A 66 20.90 -1.11 -20.44
N ALA A 67 21.90 -0.31 -20.79
CA ALA A 67 22.56 0.61 -19.87
C ALA A 67 21.62 1.69 -19.29
N ASP A 68 20.48 1.97 -19.94
CA ASP A 68 19.43 2.89 -19.48
C ASP A 68 18.40 2.21 -18.55
N GLY A 69 18.61 0.94 -18.19
CA GLY A 69 17.70 0.17 -17.33
C GLY A 69 16.54 -0.51 -18.09
N SER A 70 16.35 -0.20 -19.37
CA SER A 70 15.30 -0.84 -20.17
C SER A 70 15.58 -2.32 -20.40
N VAL A 71 14.51 -3.12 -20.43
CA VAL A 71 14.57 -4.58 -20.63
C VAL A 71 13.98 -4.96 -21.98
N ARG A 72 14.60 -5.93 -22.65
CA ARG A 72 14.11 -6.48 -23.92
C ARG A 72 14.15 -8.00 -23.92
N GLU A 73 13.01 -8.60 -24.20
CA GLU A 73 12.86 -10.04 -24.37
C GLU A 73 12.84 -10.43 -25.86
N LEU A 74 13.47 -11.55 -26.19
CA LEU A 74 13.46 -12.12 -27.53
C LEU A 74 13.06 -13.60 -27.47
N SER A 75 12.11 -13.96 -28.32
CA SER A 75 11.54 -15.32 -28.38
C SER A 75 12.21 -16.20 -29.46
N SER A 76 11.95 -17.50 -29.38
CA SER A 76 12.41 -18.53 -30.33
C SER A 76 12.32 -18.09 -31.80
N GLY A 77 13.46 -18.07 -32.49
CA GLY A 77 13.56 -17.75 -33.92
C GLY A 77 13.62 -16.25 -34.27
N GLU A 78 13.59 -15.37 -33.26
CA GLU A 78 13.70 -13.92 -33.44
C GLU A 78 15.14 -13.49 -33.75
N SER A 79 15.28 -12.45 -34.58
CA SER A 79 16.57 -11.80 -34.86
C SER A 79 16.50 -10.33 -34.53
N PHE A 80 17.43 -9.83 -33.72
CA PHE A 80 17.45 -8.44 -33.26
C PHE A 80 18.80 -7.80 -33.54
N GLN A 81 18.78 -6.61 -34.14
CA GLN A 81 19.99 -5.82 -34.40
C GLN A 81 20.08 -4.68 -33.40
N LEU A 82 21.19 -4.61 -32.66
CA LEU A 82 21.49 -3.50 -31.78
C LEU A 82 21.94 -2.30 -32.62
N SER A 83 21.11 -1.25 -32.67
CA SER A 83 21.42 0.01 -33.34
C SER A 83 20.89 1.18 -32.51
N GLN A 84 21.49 2.36 -32.69
CA GLN A 84 21.19 3.59 -31.95
C GLN A 84 19.71 4.04 -31.94
N GLY A 85 18.83 3.42 -32.74
CA GLY A 85 17.38 3.64 -32.69
C GLY A 85 16.60 2.71 -31.76
N ASN A 86 17.27 1.71 -31.16
CA ASN A 86 16.66 0.64 -30.36
C ASN A 86 17.18 0.59 -28.91
N PHE A 87 18.02 1.54 -28.49
CA PHE A 87 18.50 1.72 -27.11
C PHE A 87 18.94 3.18 -26.90
N THR A 88 18.87 3.70 -25.67
CA THR A 88 19.32 5.06 -25.35
C THR A 88 20.71 5.01 -24.73
N GLN A 89 21.71 5.65 -25.35
CA GLN A 89 23.03 5.78 -24.73
C GLN A 89 22.99 6.90 -23.69
N LEU A 90 23.18 6.58 -22.42
CA LEU A 90 23.38 7.56 -21.36
C LEU A 90 24.60 8.43 -21.70
N ALA A 91 24.38 9.72 -21.93
CA ALA A 91 25.46 10.68 -22.08
C ALA A 91 25.99 11.01 -20.68
N LEU A 92 27.21 10.59 -20.37
CA LEU A 92 27.93 11.07 -19.20
C LEU A 92 28.21 12.57 -19.40
N SER A 93 27.50 13.43 -18.67
CA SER A 93 27.91 14.81 -18.50
C SER A 93 29.06 14.85 -17.49
N ASP A 94 30.24 15.27 -17.93
CA ASP A 94 31.40 15.55 -17.06
C ASP A 94 31.00 16.59 -16.00
N SER A 95 30.64 16.14 -14.80
CA SER A 95 30.68 16.95 -13.59
C SER A 95 31.95 16.60 -12.82
N GLU A 96 33.05 17.25 -13.18
CA GLU A 96 34.25 17.34 -12.35
C GLU A 96 33.91 18.13 -11.07
N GLU A 97 33.35 17.45 -10.07
CA GLU A 97 33.47 17.91 -8.69
C GLU A 97 34.60 17.09 -8.05
N GLU A 98 35.83 17.59 -8.23
CA GLU A 98 37.03 16.99 -7.63
C GLU A 98 36.90 17.02 -6.12
N ASN A 99 36.57 15.87 -5.53
CA ASN A 99 36.75 15.63 -4.12
C ASN A 99 38.22 15.25 -3.89
N PRO A 100 39.08 16.15 -3.38
CA PRO A 100 40.51 15.86 -3.22
C PRO A 100 40.79 14.70 -2.28
N GLU A 101 39.84 14.35 -1.39
CA GLU A 101 39.97 13.18 -0.50
C GLU A 101 39.78 11.85 -1.24
N PHE A 102 39.03 11.85 -2.35
CA PHE A 102 38.80 10.64 -3.16
C PHE A 102 40.01 10.28 -4.02
N GLU A 103 40.67 11.27 -4.62
CA GLU A 103 41.90 11.05 -5.40
C GLU A 103 43.07 10.63 -4.52
N ASP A 104 43.18 11.15 -3.30
CA ASP A 104 44.20 10.70 -2.33
C ASP A 104 43.93 9.24 -1.89
N LEU A 105 42.67 8.86 -1.69
CA LEU A 105 42.28 7.47 -1.42
C LEU A 105 42.59 6.53 -2.59
N LEU A 106 42.31 6.98 -3.82
CA LEU A 106 42.57 6.20 -5.03
C LEU A 106 44.07 6.02 -5.26
N ALA A 107 44.87 7.08 -5.03
CA ALA A 107 46.33 7.03 -5.10
C ALA A 107 46.94 6.12 -4.02
N SER A 108 46.42 6.13 -2.79
CA SER A 108 46.85 5.22 -1.72
C SER A 108 46.51 3.75 -2.02
N LEU A 109 45.37 3.49 -2.67
CA LEU A 109 44.96 2.15 -3.08
C LEU A 109 45.81 1.62 -4.23
N GLU A 110 46.13 2.47 -5.21
CA GLU A 110 46.96 2.12 -6.37
C GLU A 110 48.46 1.97 -5.98
N ALA A 111 48.90 2.64 -4.92
CA ALA A 111 50.20 2.46 -4.30
C ALA A 111 50.29 1.27 -3.34
N GLY A 112 49.15 0.67 -2.95
CA GLY A 112 49.08 -0.49 -2.05
C GLY A 112 49.38 -0.17 -0.58
N GLU A 113 49.08 1.04 -0.12
CA GLU A 113 49.28 1.47 1.27
C GLU A 113 48.07 1.11 2.16
N ASP A 114 48.32 0.82 3.45
CA ASP A 114 47.27 0.45 4.41
C ASP A 114 46.55 1.70 4.94
N ILE A 115 45.29 1.88 4.54
CA ILE A 115 44.45 3.05 4.78
C ILE A 115 43.87 3.14 6.21
N SER A 116 44.28 2.26 7.14
CA SER A 116 43.69 2.18 8.48
C SER A 116 44.40 2.97 9.60
N GLU A 117 45.58 3.58 9.35
CA GLU A 117 46.38 4.20 10.43
C GLU A 117 46.40 5.74 10.51
N ASP A 118 45.89 6.49 9.53
CA ASP A 118 46.05 7.96 9.51
C ASP A 118 44.75 8.73 9.16
N GLN A 119 43.73 8.70 10.02
CA GLN A 119 42.77 9.82 10.13
C GLN A 119 42.31 10.04 11.59
N GLU A 120 42.53 11.25 12.14
CA GLU A 120 41.98 11.65 13.44
C GLU A 120 40.47 11.87 13.34
N ALA A 121 39.72 11.35 14.32
CA ALA A 121 38.27 11.50 14.40
C ALA A 121 37.84 12.97 14.56
N THR A 122 36.96 13.45 13.69
CA THR A 122 36.35 14.78 13.75
C THR A 122 35.19 14.82 14.74
N ALA A 123 35.12 15.91 15.50
CA ALA A 123 34.29 16.10 16.68
C ALA A 123 32.83 16.48 16.37
N ALA A 124 31.90 16.01 17.21
CA ALA A 124 30.49 16.42 17.22
C ALA A 124 30.21 17.49 18.29
N GLY A 125 29.44 18.53 17.92
CA GLY A 125 28.33 19.06 18.72
C GLY A 125 28.60 20.07 19.85
N GLU A 126 27.73 21.07 19.91
CA GLU A 126 27.84 22.37 20.58
C GLU A 126 27.51 22.42 22.10
N SER A 127 27.73 23.60 22.69
CA SER A 127 27.87 23.93 24.11
C SER A 127 26.62 24.09 24.99
N GLY A 128 26.72 23.71 26.28
CA GLY A 128 25.88 24.21 27.39
C GLY A 128 26.32 23.67 28.78
N PRO A 129 26.31 24.44 29.91
CA PRO A 129 27.30 24.27 30.96
C PRO A 129 26.84 23.63 32.29
N ALA A 130 27.85 23.03 32.96
CA ALA A 130 28.03 22.84 34.40
C ALA A 130 27.36 21.64 35.10
N GLY A 131 28.19 20.71 35.59
CA GLY A 131 27.87 19.95 36.80
C GLY A 131 28.42 18.54 36.88
N ALA A 132 29.60 18.40 37.49
CA ALA A 132 30.09 17.26 38.28
C ALA A 132 29.87 15.80 37.77
N ALA A 133 31.02 15.16 37.55
CA ALA A 133 31.24 13.75 37.27
C ALA A 133 30.31 12.74 37.99
N SER A 134 29.65 11.92 37.18
CA SER A 134 29.40 10.50 37.48
C SER A 134 29.24 9.73 36.18
N ALA A 135 30.30 9.04 35.76
CA ALA A 135 30.27 8.08 34.67
C ALA A 135 30.05 6.69 35.25
N SER A 136 28.93 6.06 34.94
CA SER A 136 28.72 4.62 35.09
C SER A 136 27.70 4.13 34.04
N GLY A 137 28.18 3.89 32.82
CA GLY A 137 27.53 3.03 31.84
C GLY A 137 28.07 1.61 31.98
N GLY A 138 27.23 0.70 32.46
CA GLY A 138 27.60 -0.62 32.96
C GLY A 138 27.90 -1.64 31.86
N GLY A 139 29.12 -2.17 31.89
CA GLY A 139 29.37 -3.53 31.41
C GLY A 139 28.79 -4.54 32.40
N GLN A 140 28.07 -5.52 31.88
CA GLN A 140 27.54 -6.66 32.63
C GLN A 140 28.71 -7.43 33.27
N LEU A 141 28.77 -7.43 34.61
CA LEU A 141 29.75 -8.17 35.41
C LEU A 141 29.07 -9.44 35.94
N PHE A 142 29.59 -10.61 35.57
CA PHE A 142 29.27 -11.86 36.26
C PHE A 142 29.94 -11.87 37.65
N SER A 143 29.11 -11.91 38.69
CA SER A 143 29.52 -12.02 40.09
C SER A 143 29.76 -13.49 40.45
N LEU A 144 31.03 -13.88 40.61
CA LEU A 144 31.41 -15.18 41.17
C LEU A 144 31.34 -15.11 42.71
N LEU A 145 30.23 -15.59 43.29
CA LEU A 145 30.09 -15.80 44.73
C LEU A 145 30.73 -17.14 45.13
N GLY A 146 32.01 -17.13 45.50
CA GLY A 146 32.65 -18.32 46.07
C GLY A 146 34.11 -18.11 46.47
N SER A 147 34.37 -18.23 47.76
CA SER A 147 35.69 -18.10 48.41
C SER A 147 36.75 -19.04 47.80
N ALA A 148 37.97 -18.54 47.66
CA ALA A 148 39.14 -19.28 47.20
C ALA A 148 39.31 -20.63 47.91
N VAL A 149 39.51 -21.70 47.13
CA VAL A 149 39.94 -23.02 47.61
C VAL A 149 41.34 -23.28 47.06
N THR A 150 42.31 -23.47 47.96
CA THR A 150 43.66 -23.90 47.60
C THR A 150 43.63 -25.41 47.30
N PRO A 151 44.01 -25.89 46.10
CA PRO A 151 44.12 -27.32 45.87
C PRO A 151 45.31 -27.87 46.68
N THR A 152 45.01 -28.68 47.69
CA THR A 152 46.01 -29.52 48.37
C THR A 152 46.01 -30.87 47.68
N ALA A 153 47.13 -31.23 47.05
CA ALA A 153 47.31 -32.58 46.52
C ALA A 153 47.36 -33.59 47.68
N GLY A 154 46.26 -34.30 47.90
CA GLY A 154 46.17 -35.40 48.84
C GLY A 154 46.60 -36.71 48.21
N ILE A 155 47.92 -36.97 48.16
CA ILE A 155 48.42 -38.35 48.11
C ILE A 155 49.04 -38.63 49.47
N ASP A 156 48.47 -39.61 50.18
CA ASP A 156 49.07 -40.21 51.38
C ASP A 156 50.28 -41.06 50.94
N PRO A 157 51.52 -40.71 51.33
CA PRO A 157 52.70 -41.49 50.98
C PRO A 157 52.82 -42.83 51.73
N ASP A 158 51.86 -43.21 52.60
CA ASP A 158 51.82 -44.50 53.29
C ASP A 158 50.56 -45.36 52.98
N TYR A 159 49.80 -45.04 51.92
CA TYR A 159 48.70 -45.90 51.48
C TYR A 159 49.23 -47.19 50.84
N THR A 160 49.11 -48.30 51.58
CA THR A 160 49.28 -49.65 51.04
C THR A 160 47.89 -50.15 50.59
N PRO A 161 47.70 -50.51 49.31
CA PRO A 161 46.41 -51.02 48.85
C PRO A 161 46.12 -52.39 49.48
N PRO A 162 44.84 -52.73 49.75
CA PRO A 162 44.49 -54.10 50.13
C PRO A 162 44.87 -55.07 49.00
N PRO A 163 45.23 -56.33 49.33
CA PRO A 163 45.59 -57.30 48.31
C PRO A 163 44.41 -57.53 47.35
N LEU A 164 44.74 -57.58 46.05
CA LEU A 164 43.81 -57.95 44.99
C LEU A 164 43.07 -59.24 45.37
N PRO A 165 41.76 -59.37 45.09
CA PRO A 165 41.08 -60.64 45.24
C PRO A 165 41.78 -61.70 44.39
N ASP A 166 42.06 -62.83 45.04
CA ASP A 166 42.67 -64.01 44.47
C ASP A 166 41.82 -64.55 43.31
N PRO A 167 42.34 -64.63 42.06
CA PRO A 167 41.60 -65.18 40.93
C PRO A 167 41.44 -66.72 40.98
N THR A 168 41.56 -67.35 42.15
CA THR A 168 41.42 -68.82 42.31
C THR A 168 40.39 -69.28 43.35
N ALA A 169 39.45 -68.41 43.78
CA ALA A 169 38.38 -68.84 44.69
C ALA A 169 37.14 -69.37 43.93
N ASP A 170 37.02 -70.71 43.94
CA ASP A 170 35.83 -71.57 43.74
C ASP A 170 34.78 -71.14 42.69
N ILE A 171 34.84 -71.83 41.54
CA ILE A 171 33.69 -72.08 40.69
C ILE A 171 32.78 -73.06 41.42
N ASP A 172 31.68 -72.56 42.00
CA ASP A 172 30.50 -73.39 42.28
C ASP A 172 29.81 -73.68 40.95
N VAL A 173 30.07 -74.88 40.43
CA VAL A 173 29.45 -75.41 39.21
C VAL A 173 27.98 -75.71 39.53
N ASN A 174 27.10 -74.76 39.21
CA ASN A 174 25.69 -75.05 39.04
C ASN A 174 25.52 -75.87 37.75
N PRO A 175 25.11 -77.16 37.80
CA PRO A 175 25.07 -78.03 36.64
C PRO A 175 23.73 -77.90 35.91
N ASP A 176 23.37 -76.69 35.48
CA ASP A 176 22.29 -76.46 34.50
C ASP A 176 22.47 -75.24 33.59
N ASN A 177 23.71 -74.71 33.46
CA ASN A 177 24.03 -73.81 32.35
C ASN A 177 24.74 -74.59 31.26
N THR A 178 23.98 -75.38 30.50
CA THR A 178 24.24 -75.35 29.06
C THR A 178 24.23 -73.89 28.65
N PRO A 179 25.27 -73.35 27.97
CA PRO A 179 25.11 -72.07 27.32
C PRO A 179 23.92 -72.24 26.37
N VAL A 180 22.79 -71.63 26.70
CA VAL A 180 21.80 -71.30 25.68
C VAL A 180 22.57 -70.39 24.74
N LEU A 181 22.87 -70.93 23.56
CA LEU A 181 23.30 -70.12 22.43
C LEU A 181 22.26 -69.00 22.37
N SER A 182 22.67 -67.79 22.70
CA SER A 182 21.80 -66.62 22.74
C SER A 182 22.40 -65.65 21.75
N VAL A 183 21.54 -65.18 20.86
CA VAL A 183 21.85 -64.15 19.88
C VAL A 183 21.63 -62.79 20.53
N SER A 184 22.39 -61.76 20.14
CA SER A 184 22.06 -60.40 20.57
C SER A 184 21.04 -59.79 19.61
N VAL A 185 20.06 -59.06 20.15
CA VAL A 185 19.14 -58.23 19.35
C VAL A 185 19.54 -56.75 19.45
N GLU A 186 19.53 -56.06 18.32
CA GLU A 186 19.72 -54.61 18.19
C GLU A 186 18.64 -54.02 17.28
N VAL A 187 18.49 -52.69 17.32
CA VAL A 187 17.59 -51.97 16.42
C VAL A 187 18.40 -51.10 15.46
N GLU A 188 18.10 -51.21 14.17
CA GLU A 188 18.62 -50.36 13.10
C GLU A 188 17.43 -49.69 12.38
N ILE A 189 17.67 -48.64 11.61
CA ILE A 189 16.62 -48.05 10.74
C ILE A 189 16.98 -48.40 9.29
N ASP A 190 16.02 -48.99 8.58
CA ASP A 190 16.21 -49.39 7.18
C ASP A 190 15.77 -48.25 6.25
N VAL A 191 16.68 -47.80 5.37
CA VAL A 191 16.34 -46.90 4.27
C VAL A 191 17.20 -47.22 3.06
N GLU A 192 16.58 -47.27 1.88
CA GLU A 192 17.30 -47.17 0.61
C GLU A 192 17.88 -45.75 0.48
N THR A 193 19.14 -45.56 0.87
CA THR A 193 19.87 -44.34 0.55
C THR A 193 20.02 -44.22 -0.98
N PRO A 194 19.61 -43.10 -1.61
CA PRO A 194 19.83 -42.89 -3.03
C PRO A 194 21.34 -42.95 -3.32
N PRO A 195 21.79 -43.72 -4.33
CA PRO A 195 23.21 -43.85 -4.59
C PRO A 195 23.75 -42.56 -5.24
N GLY A 196 24.57 -41.79 -4.53
CA GLY A 196 25.47 -40.84 -5.21
C GLY A 196 25.95 -39.59 -4.46
N GLU A 197 25.29 -39.14 -3.39
CA GLU A 197 25.64 -37.88 -2.72
C GLU A 197 25.68 -38.02 -1.19
N ASN A 198 26.46 -37.17 -0.52
CA ASN A 198 26.35 -37.04 0.92
C ASN A 198 24.99 -36.40 1.22
N PRO A 199 24.11 -37.04 2.01
CA PRO A 199 22.83 -36.46 2.35
C PRO A 199 23.02 -35.13 3.10
N PRO A 200 22.06 -34.20 3.00
CA PRO A 200 22.03 -32.98 3.80
C PRO A 200 21.97 -33.32 5.30
N THR A 201 22.13 -32.32 6.17
CA THR A 201 22.02 -32.51 7.63
C THR A 201 20.56 -32.62 8.08
N ASP A 202 19.66 -31.91 7.39
CA ASP A 202 18.23 -31.85 7.68
C ASP A 202 17.43 -32.37 6.47
N PRO A 203 16.28 -33.03 6.70
CA PRO A 203 15.48 -33.60 5.64
C PRO A 203 14.85 -32.48 4.79
N ASN A 204 14.59 -32.79 3.52
CA ASN A 204 13.94 -31.87 2.58
C ASN A 204 13.19 -32.67 1.50
N PRO A 205 12.41 -32.04 0.61
CA PRO A 205 11.63 -32.78 -0.39
C PRO A 205 12.45 -33.70 -1.30
N SER A 206 13.74 -33.40 -1.53
CA SER A 206 14.65 -34.27 -2.31
C SER A 206 15.28 -35.40 -1.49
N TYR A 207 15.38 -35.23 -0.17
CA TYR A 207 15.91 -36.18 0.81
C TYR A 207 14.97 -36.26 2.03
N PRO A 208 13.78 -36.86 1.89
CA PRO A 208 12.75 -36.82 2.92
C PRO A 208 13.07 -37.68 4.13
N VAL A 209 14.01 -38.63 4.02
CA VAL A 209 14.47 -39.46 5.14
C VAL A 209 15.99 -39.50 5.12
N ILE A 210 16.60 -39.17 6.25
CA ILE A 210 18.04 -39.17 6.46
C ILE A 210 18.35 -40.06 7.65
N VAL A 211 19.15 -41.11 7.44
CA VAL A 211 19.59 -42.00 8.53
C VAL A 211 21.05 -41.81 8.86
N SER A 212 21.32 -41.72 10.16
CA SER A 212 22.66 -41.59 10.73
C SER A 212 22.82 -42.55 11.92
N GLY A 213 23.27 -43.77 11.64
CA GLY A 213 23.39 -44.82 12.66
C GLY A 213 22.01 -45.26 13.15
N ASN A 214 21.80 -45.22 14.47
CA ASN A 214 20.52 -45.58 15.11
C ASN A 214 19.55 -44.39 15.22
N ALA A 215 19.71 -43.37 14.37
CA ALA A 215 18.82 -42.22 14.34
C ALA A 215 18.37 -41.92 12.90
N ALA A 216 17.13 -41.45 12.76
CA ALA A 216 16.60 -40.92 11.53
C ALA A 216 16.04 -39.51 11.73
N SER A 217 16.16 -38.69 10.70
CA SER A 217 15.36 -37.48 10.50
C SER A 217 14.43 -37.73 9.33
N ILE A 218 13.15 -37.43 9.49
CA ILE A 218 12.13 -37.57 8.46
C ILE A 218 11.41 -36.23 8.27
N LEU A 219 11.17 -35.83 7.03
CA LEU A 219 10.25 -34.75 6.69
C LEU A 219 8.83 -35.29 6.81
N GLU A 220 7.97 -34.61 7.54
CA GLU A 220 6.58 -34.97 7.80
C GLU A 220 5.79 -35.12 6.51
N GLY A 221 5.64 -34.01 5.80
CA GLY A 221 4.94 -33.86 4.54
C GLY A 221 3.57 -33.21 4.67
N THR A 222 3.31 -32.29 3.75
CA THR A 222 2.03 -31.58 3.62
C THR A 222 0.87 -32.43 3.04
N ASN A 223 1.08 -33.06 1.87
CA ASN A 223 -0.02 -33.43 0.96
C ASN A 223 -0.44 -34.92 0.93
N GLY A 224 -0.21 -35.68 2.01
CA GLY A 224 -0.27 -37.15 1.96
C GLY A 224 -1.56 -37.84 2.46
N GLU A 225 -2.39 -38.41 1.58
CA GLU A 225 -3.45 -39.37 1.99
C GLU A 225 -2.89 -40.68 2.59
N GLU A 226 -1.62 -41.01 2.31
CA GLU A 226 -0.88 -42.14 2.89
C GLU A 226 0.32 -41.58 3.67
N GLY A 227 0.33 -41.75 5.00
CA GLY A 227 1.42 -41.31 5.86
C GLY A 227 2.78 -41.92 5.49
N ARG A 228 3.88 -41.27 5.88
CA ARG A 228 5.24 -41.75 5.55
C ARG A 228 5.66 -42.86 6.49
N GLU A 229 6.23 -43.94 5.94
CA GLU A 229 6.66 -45.08 6.75
C GLU A 229 8.14 -44.97 7.16
N VAL A 230 8.41 -45.10 8.46
CA VAL A 230 9.74 -45.39 9.00
C VAL A 230 9.78 -46.84 9.45
N THR A 231 10.76 -47.60 8.97
CA THR A 231 10.94 -49.01 9.36
C THR A 231 12.14 -49.17 10.27
N PHE A 232 11.88 -49.59 11.51
CA PHE A 232 12.88 -50.09 12.42
C PHE A 232 13.11 -51.58 12.15
N LEU A 233 14.36 -51.98 11.99
CA LEU A 233 14.75 -53.36 11.78
C LEU A 233 15.30 -53.93 13.09
N LEU A 234 14.58 -54.88 13.69
CA LEU A 234 15.09 -55.65 14.82
C LEU A 234 16.00 -56.75 14.28
N SER A 235 17.29 -56.68 14.58
CA SER A 235 18.33 -57.53 13.98
C SER A 235 18.97 -58.46 15.00
N LEU A 236 19.11 -59.74 14.65
CA LEU A 236 19.87 -60.75 15.40
C LEU A 236 21.31 -60.80 14.91
N SER A 237 22.26 -60.93 15.84
CA SER A 237 23.69 -61.03 15.52
C SER A 237 24.07 -62.24 14.63
N GLU A 238 23.25 -63.29 14.64
CA GLU A 238 23.38 -64.47 13.79
C GLU A 238 22.04 -65.21 13.67
N PRO A 239 21.83 -66.09 12.66
CA PRO A 239 20.63 -66.90 12.56
C PRO A 239 20.47 -67.83 13.77
N PHE A 240 19.25 -67.93 14.29
CA PHE A 240 18.96 -68.74 15.48
C PHE A 240 17.94 -69.86 15.19
N ASP A 241 18.05 -71.00 15.88
CA ASP A 241 17.24 -72.20 15.60
C ASP A 241 15.91 -72.27 16.38
N GLN A 242 15.61 -71.24 17.16
CA GLN A 242 14.36 -71.06 17.89
C GLN A 242 13.80 -69.66 17.64
N ASP A 243 12.50 -69.50 17.87
CA ASP A 243 11.84 -68.20 17.81
C ASP A 243 12.38 -67.27 18.91
N VAL A 244 12.58 -66.00 18.57
CA VAL A 244 12.99 -64.94 19.51
C VAL A 244 11.84 -63.96 19.66
N ASP A 245 11.23 -63.93 20.85
CA ASP A 245 10.21 -62.92 21.19
C ASP A 245 10.90 -61.66 21.72
N VAL A 246 10.67 -60.53 21.06
CA VAL A 246 11.22 -59.22 21.41
C VAL A 246 10.09 -58.30 21.84
N THR A 247 10.16 -57.79 23.06
CA THR A 247 9.24 -56.77 23.56
C THR A 247 9.92 -55.42 23.49
N TYR A 248 9.29 -54.47 22.80
CA TYR A 248 9.79 -53.11 22.64
C TYR A 248 8.73 -52.08 23.05
N LYS A 249 9.17 -50.85 23.28
CA LYS A 249 8.32 -49.71 23.57
C LYS A 249 8.58 -48.59 22.58
N LEU A 250 7.53 -48.05 21.97
CA LEU A 250 7.57 -46.75 21.30
C LEU A 250 7.24 -45.66 22.32
N SER A 251 7.99 -44.55 22.33
CA SER A 251 7.76 -43.44 23.27
C SER A 251 8.05 -42.10 22.63
N PRO A 252 7.20 -41.07 22.84
CA PRO A 252 7.62 -39.69 22.57
C PRO A 252 8.80 -39.34 23.47
N LYS A 253 9.71 -38.51 22.96
CA LYS A 253 10.90 -38.09 23.69
C LYS A 253 10.64 -36.76 24.39
N VAL A 254 9.77 -36.86 25.41
CA VAL A 254 9.24 -35.76 26.24
C VAL A 254 10.29 -34.85 26.93
N ALA A 255 11.58 -35.18 26.86
CA ALA A 255 12.63 -34.36 27.45
C ALA A 255 12.92 -33.08 26.65
N ASP A 256 12.53 -33.01 25.37
CA ASP A 256 12.89 -31.92 24.46
C ASP A 256 11.71 -31.00 24.07
N ASN A 257 10.48 -31.51 23.90
CA ASN A 257 9.28 -30.68 23.69
C ASN A 257 8.02 -31.31 24.34
N PRO A 258 7.28 -30.62 25.23
CA PRO A 258 6.02 -31.12 25.78
C PRO A 258 4.84 -31.08 24.78
N ALA A 259 5.03 -30.55 23.57
CA ALA A 259 4.06 -30.55 22.49
C ALA A 259 4.01 -31.86 21.70
N ASP A 260 5.04 -32.74 21.80
CA ASP A 260 5.12 -34.06 21.11
C ASP A 260 3.74 -34.75 21.13
N ASN A 261 3.03 -34.65 20.01
CA ASN A 261 1.69 -35.16 19.85
C ASN A 261 1.85 -36.61 19.42
N PRO A 262 1.48 -37.59 20.26
CA PRO A 262 1.55 -38.98 19.82
C PRO A 262 0.58 -39.25 18.65
N GLU A 263 -0.35 -38.34 18.30
CA GLU A 263 -1.27 -38.56 17.20
C GLU A 263 -0.57 -38.65 15.82
N ASP A 264 0.62 -38.07 15.64
CA ASP A 264 1.28 -38.01 14.33
C ASP A 264 2.05 -39.28 13.98
N TRP A 265 2.34 -40.14 14.96
CA TRP A 265 3.09 -41.38 14.68
C TRP A 265 2.65 -42.58 15.53
N LEU A 266 1.83 -42.39 16.57
CA LEU A 266 1.37 -43.47 17.44
C LEU A 266 0.03 -44.03 16.98
N SER A 267 0.08 -45.10 16.19
CA SER A 267 -1.05 -45.99 15.99
C SER A 267 -0.93 -47.23 16.89
N GLY A 268 -1.64 -47.25 18.03
CA GLY A 268 -1.84 -48.46 18.86
C GLY A 268 -1.20 -48.45 20.25
N ASP A 269 -0.80 -49.62 20.73
CA ASP A 269 -0.20 -49.77 22.07
C ASP A 269 1.27 -49.31 22.08
N LEU A 270 1.68 -48.59 23.12
CA LEU A 270 3.08 -48.14 23.28
C LEU A 270 4.06 -49.30 23.49
N ILE A 271 3.60 -50.45 23.99
CA ILE A 271 4.44 -51.63 24.25
C ILE A 271 3.93 -52.79 23.39
N ASN A 272 4.82 -53.33 22.57
CA ASN A 272 4.49 -54.38 21.62
C ASN A 272 5.47 -55.55 21.77
N THR A 273 5.01 -56.76 21.43
CA THR A 273 5.85 -57.95 21.36
C THR A 273 5.75 -58.54 19.96
N VAL A 274 6.91 -58.73 19.31
CA VAL A 274 7.04 -59.36 18.00
C VAL A 274 7.92 -60.60 18.10
N THR A 275 7.75 -61.54 17.17
CA THR A 275 8.51 -62.79 17.13
C THR A 275 9.38 -62.80 15.88
N ILE A 276 10.70 -62.87 16.05
CA ILE A 276 11.65 -63.19 14.97
C ILE A 276 11.64 -64.71 14.81
N PRO A 277 11.12 -65.26 13.69
CA PRO A 277 10.97 -66.71 13.54
C PRO A 277 12.33 -67.41 13.48
N ALA A 278 12.39 -68.67 13.94
CA ALA A 278 13.58 -69.50 13.82
C ALA A 278 14.13 -69.52 12.38
N GLY A 279 15.41 -69.19 12.25
CA GLY A 279 16.16 -69.14 10.98
C GLY A 279 16.18 -67.76 10.31
N GLU A 280 15.30 -66.85 10.70
CA GLU A 280 15.36 -65.44 10.27
C GLU A 280 16.34 -64.66 11.16
N THR A 281 16.90 -63.59 10.62
CA THR A 281 17.81 -62.69 11.36
C THR A 281 17.24 -61.32 11.59
N THR A 282 16.11 -60.98 10.97
CA THR A 282 15.55 -59.63 11.06
C THR A 282 14.02 -59.67 11.14
N PHE A 283 13.43 -58.65 11.76
CA PHE A 283 12.00 -58.42 11.75
C PHE A 283 11.71 -56.91 11.63
N PRO A 284 10.95 -56.46 10.61
CA PRO A 284 10.62 -55.05 10.44
C PRO A 284 9.49 -54.62 11.38
N VAL A 285 9.66 -53.46 12.00
CA VAL A 285 8.65 -52.73 12.77
C VAL A 285 8.44 -51.40 12.05
N THR A 286 7.30 -51.26 11.39
CA THR A 286 6.95 -50.06 10.63
C THR A 286 6.09 -49.12 11.48
N VAL A 287 6.45 -47.84 11.47
CA VAL A 287 5.68 -46.74 12.06
C VAL A 287 5.30 -45.79 10.93
N THR A 288 4.05 -45.37 10.88
CA THR A 288 3.53 -44.43 9.88
C THR A 288 3.45 -43.05 10.52
N ILE A 289 4.11 -42.08 9.92
CA ILE A 289 4.03 -40.64 10.23
C ILE A 289 2.84 -40.07 9.47
N VAL A 290 1.92 -39.43 10.17
CA VAL A 290 0.78 -38.72 9.61
C VAL A 290 1.31 -37.49 8.88
N GLN A 291 0.66 -37.14 7.79
CA GLN A 291 0.93 -35.95 7.03
C GLN A 291 -0.29 -35.06 7.21
N ASP A 292 -0.08 -33.80 7.52
CA ASP A 292 -1.14 -32.79 7.49
C ASP A 292 -0.60 -31.45 6.99
N HIS A 293 -1.15 -30.34 7.43
CA HIS A 293 -0.82 -29.00 6.92
C HIS A 293 -0.70 -28.03 8.11
N LEU A 294 -0.50 -28.55 9.32
CA LEU A 294 -0.43 -27.76 10.53
C LEU A 294 1.02 -27.34 10.75
N ASP A 295 1.26 -26.04 10.93
CA ASP A 295 2.58 -25.55 11.36
C ASP A 295 2.80 -25.99 12.81
N GLU A 296 3.72 -26.93 12.99
CA GLU A 296 4.03 -27.61 14.23
C GLU A 296 5.52 -27.52 14.58
N ASP A 297 5.83 -27.63 15.87
CA ASP A 297 7.23 -27.76 16.27
C ASP A 297 7.74 -29.16 15.90
N ASN A 298 8.94 -29.26 15.33
CA ASN A 298 9.63 -30.55 15.10
C ASN A 298 9.55 -31.52 16.30
N GLU A 299 9.12 -32.75 16.03
CA GLU A 299 8.86 -33.77 17.04
C GLU A 299 9.93 -34.86 17.14
N LYS A 300 9.95 -35.60 18.26
CA LYS A 300 10.85 -36.76 18.42
C LYS A 300 10.20 -37.96 19.10
N PHE A 301 10.47 -39.14 18.56
CA PHE A 301 10.11 -40.41 19.21
C PHE A 301 11.22 -41.45 19.16
N GLU A 302 11.14 -42.44 20.05
CA GLU A 302 12.12 -43.52 20.14
C GLU A 302 11.48 -44.89 20.25
N ILE A 303 12.17 -45.89 19.72
CA ILE A 303 11.93 -47.30 20.00
C ILE A 303 12.98 -47.80 20.99
N VAL A 304 12.54 -48.52 22.03
CA VAL A 304 13.41 -49.07 23.09
C VAL A 304 13.10 -50.56 23.26
N ILE A 305 14.11 -51.43 23.14
CA ILE A 305 13.97 -52.86 23.43
C ILE A 305 13.92 -53.03 24.95
N LEU A 306 12.84 -53.61 25.47
CA LEU A 306 12.65 -53.82 26.91
C LEU A 306 13.10 -55.22 27.35
N GLU A 307 12.70 -56.25 26.60
CA GLU A 307 12.96 -57.65 26.93
C GLU A 307 13.12 -58.48 25.65
N ALA A 308 13.98 -59.51 25.69
CA ALA A 308 14.11 -60.49 24.63
C ALA A 308 14.17 -61.90 25.21
N THR A 309 13.37 -62.83 24.68
CA THR A 309 13.34 -64.23 25.10
C THR A 309 14.15 -65.08 24.13
N ASN A 310 15.00 -65.97 24.65
CA ASN A 310 15.99 -66.76 23.88
C ASN A 310 17.13 -65.93 23.23
N ALA A 311 17.20 -64.63 23.51
CA ALA A 311 18.22 -63.71 23.07
C ALA A 311 18.68 -62.80 24.22
N THR A 312 19.78 -62.09 24.04
CA THR A 312 20.21 -60.99 24.92
C THR A 312 20.07 -59.65 24.19
N ILE A 313 19.87 -58.54 24.90
CA ILE A 313 19.80 -57.21 24.27
C ILE A 313 21.22 -56.67 24.09
N ASN A 314 21.53 -56.07 22.94
CA ASN A 314 22.76 -55.29 22.74
C ASN A 314 22.61 -53.90 23.41
N PRO A 315 23.28 -53.62 24.54
CA PRO A 315 23.08 -52.36 25.27
C PRO A 315 23.63 -51.13 24.53
N ASP A 316 24.45 -51.32 23.49
CA ASP A 316 25.00 -50.22 22.70
C ASP A 316 24.07 -49.82 21.54
N ALA A 317 23.01 -50.60 21.28
CA ALA A 317 22.08 -50.43 20.15
C ALA A 317 20.66 -50.95 20.48
N ASP A 318 20.22 -50.79 21.73
CA ASP A 318 18.88 -51.18 22.21
C ASP A 318 17.81 -50.10 21.97
N THR A 319 18.23 -48.96 21.42
CA THR A 319 17.40 -47.80 21.12
C THR A 319 17.66 -47.26 19.72
N ALA A 320 16.61 -46.72 19.10
CA ALA A 320 16.70 -45.87 17.93
C ALA A 320 15.74 -44.69 18.06
N THR A 321 16.14 -43.52 17.54
CA THR A 321 15.38 -42.27 17.63
C THR A 321 15.01 -41.77 16.25
N VAL A 322 13.80 -41.26 16.09
CA VAL A 322 13.32 -40.56 14.90
C VAL A 322 12.99 -39.12 15.29
N THR A 323 13.43 -38.17 14.47
CA THR A 323 12.99 -36.76 14.53
C THR A 323 12.10 -36.51 13.32
N ILE A 324 10.88 -36.04 13.56
CA ILE A 324 9.95 -35.58 12.53
C ILE A 324 10.20 -34.09 12.37
N PHE A 325 10.41 -33.67 11.13
CA PHE A 325 10.59 -32.27 10.76
C PHE A 325 9.31 -31.82 10.08
N ASP A 326 8.66 -30.86 10.72
CA ASP A 326 7.53 -30.17 10.12
C ASP A 326 8.02 -29.41 8.87
N ASP A 327 7.22 -29.48 7.82
CA ASP A 327 7.44 -28.79 6.55
C ASP A 327 6.29 -27.87 6.14
N ASP A 328 5.31 -27.68 7.03
CA ASP A 328 4.19 -26.77 6.83
C ASP A 328 4.48 -25.40 7.45
N THR A 329 3.75 -24.39 6.97
CA THR A 329 3.98 -22.99 7.31
C THR A 329 2.67 -22.27 7.55
N THR A 330 2.65 -21.39 8.55
CA THR A 330 1.58 -20.38 8.62
C THR A 330 1.54 -19.52 7.35
N PRO A 331 0.35 -19.06 6.91
CA PRO A 331 0.25 -18.16 5.77
C PRO A 331 1.04 -16.87 6.03
N VAL A 332 1.45 -16.15 5.00
CA VAL A 332 2.18 -14.88 5.07
C VAL A 332 1.27 -13.76 4.56
N ALA A 333 0.91 -12.85 5.48
CA ALA A 333 0.16 -11.64 5.16
C ALA A 333 1.11 -10.46 4.88
N GLN A 334 0.84 -9.69 3.83
CA GLN A 334 1.64 -8.53 3.40
C GLN A 334 0.84 -7.24 3.48
N ALA A 335 1.51 -6.10 3.65
CA ALA A 335 0.81 -4.83 3.77
C ALA A 335 0.47 -4.27 2.38
N ASP A 336 -0.77 -3.81 2.24
CA ASP A 336 -1.30 -3.28 1.00
C ASP A 336 -1.59 -1.79 1.11
N THR A 337 -1.51 -1.13 -0.03
CA THR A 337 -1.78 0.29 -0.16
C THR A 337 -2.61 0.54 -1.40
N ASN A 338 -3.54 1.49 -1.30
CA ASN A 338 -4.33 1.96 -2.44
C ASN A 338 -4.63 3.45 -2.25
N PHE A 339 -5.24 4.08 -3.23
CA PHE A 339 -5.52 5.51 -3.21
C PHE A 339 -6.91 5.85 -3.72
N VAL A 340 -7.39 7.02 -3.31
CA VAL A 340 -8.52 7.73 -3.88
C VAL A 340 -8.07 9.17 -4.15
N ASP A 341 -8.37 9.67 -5.34
CA ASP A 341 -8.18 11.07 -5.71
C ASP A 341 -9.55 11.75 -5.81
N LEU A 342 -9.74 12.83 -5.04
CA LEU A 342 -10.99 13.58 -5.02
C LEU A 342 -11.16 14.50 -6.24
N ASP A 343 -10.07 14.84 -6.94
CA ASP A 343 -10.06 15.72 -8.12
C ASP A 343 -10.13 14.97 -9.45
N ALA A 344 -9.99 13.64 -9.43
CA ALA A 344 -9.99 12.84 -10.64
C ALA A 344 -11.32 13.00 -11.40
N GLU A 345 -11.28 13.74 -12.52
CA GLU A 345 -12.39 13.90 -13.46
C GLU A 345 -12.63 12.56 -14.17
N GLU A 346 -13.38 11.65 -13.51
CA GLU A 346 -13.83 10.32 -13.94
C GLU A 346 -13.08 9.78 -15.19
N ILE A 347 -11.78 9.54 -15.07
CA ILE A 347 -10.98 8.97 -16.17
C ILE A 347 -11.20 7.46 -16.17
N TYR A 348 -12.45 7.02 -16.34
CA TYR A 348 -12.73 5.62 -16.66
C TYR A 348 -12.44 5.40 -18.14
N GLU A 349 -11.15 5.40 -18.52
CA GLU A 349 -10.75 4.66 -19.70
C GLU A 349 -10.96 3.17 -19.38
N ASP A 350 -12.06 2.64 -19.92
CA ASP A 350 -12.31 1.23 -20.22
C ASP A 350 -11.09 0.34 -19.91
N GLN A 351 -11.00 -0.28 -18.72
CA GLN A 351 -10.85 -1.72 -18.43
C GLN A 351 -10.97 -1.96 -16.90
N GLU A 352 -11.96 -2.76 -16.51
CA GLU A 352 -12.09 -3.51 -15.24
C GLU A 352 -12.80 -2.97 -13.98
N LEU A 353 -13.38 -1.76 -13.96
CA LEU A 353 -14.52 -1.55 -13.05
C LEU A 353 -15.79 -2.08 -13.72
N GLN A 354 -16.02 -3.40 -13.67
CA GLN A 354 -17.40 -3.86 -13.65
C GLN A 354 -18.00 -3.25 -12.37
N PRO A 355 -18.96 -2.32 -12.42
CA PRO A 355 -19.61 -1.86 -11.20
C PRO A 355 -20.16 -3.12 -10.53
N TYR A 356 -19.62 -3.42 -9.36
CA TYR A 356 -19.90 -4.63 -8.58
C TYR A 356 -21.42 -4.79 -8.53
N ARG A 357 -21.95 -5.73 -9.33
CA ARG A 357 -23.39 -5.95 -9.49
C ARG A 357 -23.93 -6.62 -8.23
N GLY A 358 -24.01 -5.87 -7.14
CA GLY A 358 -24.40 -6.41 -5.85
C GLY A 358 -24.22 -5.49 -4.65
N VAL A 359 -23.37 -4.45 -4.71
CA VAL A 359 -23.22 -3.52 -3.58
C VAL A 359 -24.44 -2.63 -3.55
N ASP A 360 -25.21 -2.76 -2.48
CA ASP A 360 -26.30 -1.84 -2.18
C ASP A 360 -25.66 -0.56 -1.63
N PHE A 361 -25.44 0.44 -2.49
CA PHE A 361 -24.89 1.73 -2.04
C PHE A 361 -25.79 2.42 -0.99
N THR A 362 -27.03 1.95 -0.78
CA THR A 362 -27.89 2.43 0.31
C THR A 362 -27.56 1.82 1.68
N ALA A 363 -26.62 0.86 1.74
CA ALA A 363 -26.09 0.30 2.97
C ALA A 363 -24.94 1.10 3.58
N PHE A 364 -24.36 2.07 2.85
CA PHE A 364 -23.34 2.97 3.38
C PHE A 364 -24.00 4.09 4.21
N PRO A 365 -23.66 4.24 5.50
CA PRO A 365 -24.30 5.21 6.40
C PRO A 365 -23.94 6.67 6.10
N SER A 366 -22.85 6.95 5.37
CA SER A 366 -22.32 8.29 5.07
C SER A 366 -22.82 8.89 3.74
N VAL A 367 -23.64 8.19 2.95
CA VAL A 367 -24.23 8.77 1.73
C VAL A 367 -25.41 9.67 2.11
N THR A 368 -25.14 10.86 2.64
CA THR A 368 -26.13 11.88 3.00
C THR A 368 -26.52 12.76 1.82
N GLY A 369 -26.77 12.16 0.65
CA GLY A 369 -27.40 12.83 -0.49
C GLY A 369 -28.92 12.70 -0.44
N THR A 370 -29.62 13.72 0.07
CA THR A 370 -31.09 13.78 0.01
C THR A 370 -31.56 14.04 -1.43
N ASP A 371 -31.90 12.99 -2.16
CA ASP A 371 -33.09 12.79 -3.01
C ASP A 371 -32.81 11.66 -4.02
N GLY A 372 -33.80 10.83 -4.29
CA GLY A 372 -33.71 9.66 -5.16
C GLY A 372 -33.57 9.98 -6.65
N ALA A 373 -32.58 10.79 -7.01
CA ALA A 373 -32.10 11.03 -8.35
C ALA A 373 -30.68 10.48 -8.44
N TYR A 374 -30.52 9.29 -9.03
CA TYR A 374 -29.22 8.77 -9.46
C TYR A 374 -28.71 9.62 -10.63
N GLY A 375 -28.21 10.81 -10.32
CA GLY A 375 -27.65 11.78 -11.26
C GLY A 375 -26.28 12.23 -10.76
N GLU A 376 -25.27 11.86 -11.56
CA GLU A 376 -23.97 12.51 -11.76
C GLU A 376 -22.91 12.55 -10.62
N ASP A 377 -23.21 12.46 -9.32
CA ASP A 377 -22.16 12.42 -8.28
C ASP A 377 -22.20 11.11 -7.46
N LEU A 378 -21.46 10.10 -7.91
CA LEU A 378 -21.10 8.98 -7.06
C LEU A 378 -19.99 9.43 -6.10
N PRO A 379 -20.00 9.01 -4.82
CA PRO A 379 -18.92 9.34 -3.90
C PRO A 379 -17.60 8.73 -4.41
N ALA A 380 -16.50 9.47 -4.21
CA ALA A 380 -15.16 9.01 -4.56
C ALA A 380 -14.86 7.67 -3.86
N SER A 381 -14.31 6.72 -4.61
CA SER A 381 -14.09 5.35 -4.12
C SER A 381 -12.92 4.67 -4.83
N THR A 382 -12.38 3.64 -4.19
CA THR A 382 -11.39 2.72 -4.77
C THR A 382 -11.75 1.28 -4.41
N SER A 383 -11.18 0.33 -5.15
CA SER A 383 -11.36 -1.10 -4.94
C SER A 383 -10.09 -1.86 -5.27
N GLY A 384 -9.92 -3.03 -4.66
CA GLY A 384 -8.79 -3.92 -4.91
C GLY A 384 -9.02 -5.30 -4.29
N ASN A 385 -7.97 -6.10 -4.21
CA ASN A 385 -8.01 -7.39 -3.53
C ASN A 385 -6.73 -7.60 -2.70
N VAL A 386 -6.84 -7.60 -1.38
CA VAL A 386 -5.70 -7.77 -0.45
C VAL A 386 -5.02 -9.14 -0.52
N LEU A 387 -5.59 -10.10 -1.26
CA LEU A 387 -5.00 -11.44 -1.46
C LEU A 387 -4.32 -11.59 -2.82
N GLU A 388 -4.38 -10.59 -3.69
CA GLU A 388 -3.79 -10.63 -5.03
C GLU A 388 -2.59 -9.69 -5.13
N ASN A 389 -1.83 -9.79 -6.21
CA ASN A 389 -0.70 -8.89 -6.48
C ASN A 389 -1.11 -7.95 -7.61
N ILE A 390 -1.79 -6.86 -7.26
CA ILE A 390 -2.30 -5.87 -8.21
C ILE A 390 -1.84 -4.47 -7.78
N ASP A 391 -0.57 -4.16 -8.02
CA ASP A 391 -0.05 -2.80 -7.78
C ASP A 391 -0.85 -1.74 -8.54
N HIS A 392 -1.14 -0.62 -7.87
CA HIS A 392 -1.81 0.54 -8.44
C HIS A 392 -0.81 1.68 -8.66
N THR A 393 -1.01 2.50 -9.69
CA THR A 393 -0.18 3.70 -9.93
C THR A 393 -1.05 4.95 -9.97
N TYR A 394 -0.68 5.93 -9.16
CA TYR A 394 -1.26 7.27 -9.18
C TYR A 394 -0.33 8.23 -9.91
N ASP A 395 -0.85 8.95 -10.89
CA ASP A 395 -0.15 10.03 -11.60
C ASP A 395 -0.73 11.37 -11.10
N PRO A 396 -0.02 12.10 -10.23
CA PRO A 396 -0.50 13.37 -9.70
C PRO A 396 -0.50 14.50 -10.74
N THR A 397 0.28 14.38 -11.82
CA THR A 397 0.39 15.42 -12.85
C THR A 397 0.36 14.80 -14.25
N PRO A 398 -0.82 14.51 -14.81
CA PRO A 398 -0.95 13.85 -16.10
C PRO A 398 -0.06 14.44 -17.20
N GLY A 399 0.95 13.66 -17.61
CA GLY A 399 1.90 14.01 -18.67
C GLY A 399 3.20 14.68 -18.22
N GLU A 400 3.44 14.85 -16.92
CA GLU A 400 4.78 14.86 -16.34
C GLU A 400 5.30 13.41 -16.26
N ASP A 401 6.60 13.19 -16.33
CA ASP A 401 7.20 11.84 -16.36
C ASP A 401 8.08 11.69 -15.12
N GLY A 402 7.84 10.65 -14.32
CA GLY A 402 8.60 10.32 -13.13
C GLY A 402 8.06 10.89 -11.82
N ASP A 403 6.82 11.39 -11.79
CA ASP A 403 6.08 11.77 -10.58
C ASP A 403 5.03 10.74 -10.15
N GLU A 404 4.93 9.59 -10.83
CA GLU A 404 3.99 8.53 -10.51
C GLU A 404 4.30 7.89 -9.14
N GLU A 405 3.29 7.85 -8.26
CA GLU A 405 3.33 7.16 -6.97
C GLU A 405 2.80 5.72 -7.13
N VAL A 406 3.59 4.73 -6.73
CA VAL A 406 3.18 3.32 -6.73
C VAL A 406 2.56 2.96 -5.38
N PHE A 407 1.37 2.37 -5.45
CA PHE A 407 0.63 1.80 -4.34
C PHE A 407 0.74 0.28 -4.44
N ALA A 408 1.59 -0.28 -3.59
CA ALA A 408 1.89 -1.70 -3.58
C ALA A 408 0.69 -2.51 -3.06
N ASP A 409 0.39 -3.60 -3.75
CA ASP A 409 -0.59 -4.61 -3.36
C ASP A 409 0.10 -5.97 -3.52
N ALA A 410 0.41 -6.59 -2.39
CA ALA A 410 1.30 -7.73 -2.38
C ALA A 410 0.51 -8.99 -2.05
N GLN A 411 0.54 -9.97 -2.95
CA GLN A 411 -0.16 -11.23 -2.75
C GLN A 411 0.18 -11.85 -1.39
N ASP A 412 -0.86 -12.09 -0.60
CA ASP A 412 -0.81 -12.98 0.56
C ASP A 412 -0.61 -14.42 0.09
N THR A 413 0.34 -15.11 0.71
CA THR A 413 0.78 -16.43 0.26
C THR A 413 0.72 -17.46 1.37
N ASP A 414 0.73 -18.70 0.96
CA ASP A 414 0.89 -19.86 1.81
C ASP A 414 1.79 -20.82 1.02
N GLU A 415 2.95 -21.19 1.58
CA GLU A 415 3.95 -21.99 0.85
C GLU A 415 3.43 -23.42 0.56
N ASP A 416 2.45 -23.87 1.34
CA ASP A 416 1.83 -25.19 1.26
C ASP A 416 0.71 -25.24 0.20
N GLY A 417 0.34 -24.06 -0.32
CA GLY A 417 -0.66 -23.88 -1.36
C GLY A 417 -2.09 -23.98 -0.84
N ASP A 418 -2.28 -23.77 0.46
CA ASP A 418 -3.61 -23.69 1.05
C ASP A 418 -4.35 -22.42 0.62
N ILE A 419 -5.68 -22.52 0.67
CA ILE A 419 -6.52 -21.37 0.36
C ILE A 419 -6.46 -20.40 1.54
N VAL A 420 -5.95 -19.21 1.26
CA VAL A 420 -5.97 -18.06 2.17
C VAL A 420 -7.30 -17.32 2.03
N VAL A 421 -7.94 -16.98 3.15
CA VAL A 421 -9.18 -16.19 3.21
C VAL A 421 -9.09 -15.12 4.29
N VAL A 422 -9.80 -14.02 4.09
CA VAL A 422 -9.93 -12.96 5.11
C VAL A 422 -10.98 -13.37 6.14
N THR A 423 -10.60 -13.34 7.43
CA THR A 423 -11.48 -13.72 8.56
C THR A 423 -11.70 -12.61 9.58
N GLY A 424 -10.95 -11.51 9.49
CA GLY A 424 -11.09 -10.38 10.41
C GLY A 424 -10.70 -9.06 9.76
N VAL A 425 -11.30 -7.97 10.25
CA VAL A 425 -10.97 -6.60 9.84
C VAL A 425 -11.21 -5.64 11.01
N VAL A 426 -10.29 -4.68 11.17
CA VAL A 426 -10.30 -3.67 12.24
C VAL A 426 -9.95 -2.32 11.63
N ALA A 427 -10.79 -1.32 11.84
CA ALA A 427 -10.50 0.07 11.47
C ALA A 427 -9.70 0.74 12.58
N HIS A 428 -8.64 1.45 12.20
CA HIS A 428 -7.84 2.23 13.14
C HIS A 428 -8.60 3.50 13.55
N GLY A 429 -8.39 3.94 14.80
CA GLY A 429 -9.01 5.14 15.34
C GLY A 429 -8.39 6.45 14.84
N GLU A 430 -8.57 7.53 15.62
CA GLU A 430 -8.13 8.88 15.21
C GLU A 430 -6.61 8.99 15.04
N ASP A 431 -5.85 8.17 15.77
CA ASP A 431 -4.39 8.15 15.75
C ASP A 431 -3.78 7.38 14.56
N GLY A 432 -4.62 6.67 13.78
CA GLY A 432 -4.24 5.91 12.60
C GLY A 432 -3.43 4.64 12.87
N ALA A 433 -3.30 4.23 14.14
CA ALA A 433 -2.49 3.09 14.53
C ALA A 433 -3.32 2.05 15.29
N LEU A 434 -3.00 0.76 15.09
CA LEU A 434 -3.62 -0.31 15.86
C LEU A 434 -3.25 -0.16 17.35
N GLY A 435 -4.25 -0.09 18.22
CA GLY A 435 -4.11 0.10 19.66
C GLY A 435 -5.01 1.21 20.20
N GLY A 436 -4.59 1.90 21.27
CA GLY A 436 -5.24 3.15 21.70
C GLY A 436 -6.60 3.05 22.40
N GLY A 437 -7.42 2.04 22.07
CA GLY A 437 -8.79 1.85 22.57
C GLY A 437 -9.87 2.60 21.76
N ASP A 438 -9.48 3.23 20.65
CA ASP A 438 -10.32 3.90 19.66
C ASP A 438 -10.52 3.09 18.36
N ASP A 439 -9.85 1.96 18.21
CA ASP A 439 -10.09 1.00 17.12
C ASP A 439 -11.50 0.40 17.13
N THR A 440 -12.02 0.15 15.93
CA THR A 440 -13.32 -0.49 15.73
C THR A 440 -13.16 -1.84 15.03
N VAL A 441 -13.52 -2.93 15.73
CA VAL A 441 -13.53 -4.28 15.16
C VAL A 441 -14.76 -4.45 14.26
N GLY A 442 -14.52 -4.76 13.00
CA GLY A 442 -15.56 -5.02 11.99
C GLY A 442 -15.97 -6.48 11.87
N THR A 443 -16.88 -6.74 10.94
CA THR A 443 -17.25 -8.09 10.49
C THR A 443 -16.98 -8.16 8.99
N VAL A 444 -16.27 -9.19 8.53
CA VAL A 444 -15.97 -9.38 7.11
C VAL A 444 -17.27 -9.41 6.29
N GLY A 445 -17.29 -8.63 5.21
CA GLY A 445 -18.42 -8.40 4.31
C GLY A 445 -19.45 -7.38 4.75
N ASP A 446 -19.37 -6.86 5.98
CA ASP A 446 -20.19 -5.73 6.43
C ASP A 446 -19.41 -4.40 6.26
N PRO A 447 -20.09 -3.26 5.99
CA PRO A 447 -19.44 -1.95 5.97
C PRO A 447 -18.81 -1.60 7.33
N LEU A 448 -17.56 -1.17 7.30
CA LEU A 448 -16.76 -0.76 8.45
C LEU A 448 -16.31 0.69 8.28
N GLU A 449 -16.80 1.55 9.16
CA GLU A 449 -16.47 2.98 9.21
C GLU A 449 -15.02 3.15 9.70
N GLY A 450 -14.19 3.74 8.84
CA GLY A 450 -12.86 4.26 9.14
C GLY A 450 -12.93 5.74 9.49
N LYS A 451 -11.79 6.43 9.44
CA LYS A 451 -11.71 7.85 9.78
C LYS A 451 -12.19 8.78 8.66
N TYR A 452 -11.90 8.42 7.41
CA TYR A 452 -12.16 9.26 6.24
C TYR A 452 -13.11 8.59 5.24
N GLY A 453 -13.60 7.40 5.56
CA GLY A 453 -14.47 6.65 4.66
C GLY A 453 -14.94 5.33 5.27
N THR A 454 -15.60 4.53 4.45
CA THR A 454 -16.14 3.22 4.83
C THR A 454 -15.53 2.12 3.95
N LEU A 455 -14.92 1.13 4.58
CA LEU A 455 -14.39 -0.07 3.92
C LEU A 455 -15.43 -1.20 3.96
N THR A 456 -15.61 -1.91 2.86
CA THR A 456 -16.24 -3.24 2.85
C THR A 456 -15.24 -4.23 2.27
N LEU A 457 -14.75 -5.16 3.10
CA LEU A 457 -13.76 -6.17 2.74
C LEU A 457 -14.39 -7.56 2.83
N GLN A 458 -14.33 -8.33 1.74
CA GLN A 458 -14.92 -9.66 1.60
C GLN A 458 -13.95 -10.76 2.05
N ASP A 459 -14.44 -12.00 2.17
CA ASP A 459 -13.65 -13.17 2.59
C ASP A 459 -12.66 -13.65 1.52
N ASP A 460 -12.94 -13.36 0.25
CA ASP A 460 -12.06 -13.58 -0.90
C ASP A 460 -11.03 -12.46 -1.13
N GLY A 461 -10.96 -11.50 -0.20
CA GLY A 461 -9.99 -10.39 -0.21
C GLY A 461 -10.42 -9.17 -1.02
N GLU A 462 -11.48 -9.29 -1.84
CA GLU A 462 -11.99 -8.16 -2.62
C GLU A 462 -12.56 -7.08 -1.69
N TYR A 463 -12.23 -5.82 -1.94
CA TYR A 463 -12.73 -4.69 -1.16
C TYR A 463 -13.19 -3.53 -2.01
N ILE A 464 -14.09 -2.74 -1.41
CA ILE A 464 -14.42 -1.39 -1.85
C ILE A 464 -14.28 -0.44 -0.66
N TYR A 465 -13.64 0.69 -0.90
CA TYR A 465 -13.53 1.80 0.03
C TYR A 465 -14.23 3.02 -0.55
N VAL A 466 -15.15 3.62 0.20
CA VAL A 466 -15.91 4.81 -0.20
C VAL A 466 -15.57 5.95 0.76
N VAL A 467 -15.14 7.08 0.21
CA VAL A 467 -14.80 8.27 1.00
C VAL A 467 -16.04 8.89 1.62
N ASP A 468 -15.91 9.38 2.86
CA ASP A 468 -16.87 10.28 3.48
C ASP A 468 -16.50 11.74 3.16
N GLY A 469 -17.36 12.39 2.38
CA GLY A 469 -17.16 13.78 1.96
C GLY A 469 -17.05 14.74 3.15
N GLU A 470 -17.90 14.60 4.17
CA GLU A 470 -17.84 15.50 5.34
C GLU A 470 -16.54 15.34 6.14
N ALA A 471 -15.96 14.14 6.14
CA ALA A 471 -14.69 13.86 6.84
C ALA A 471 -13.46 14.35 6.05
N THR A 472 -13.61 14.59 4.75
CA THR A 472 -12.56 15.02 3.83
C THR A 472 -12.74 16.46 3.34
N ASP A 473 -13.82 17.12 3.74
CA ASP A 473 -14.08 18.55 3.51
C ASP A 473 -12.88 19.41 3.94
N GLY A 474 -12.39 20.22 2.98
CA GLY A 474 -11.28 21.16 3.18
C GLY A 474 -9.88 20.57 2.97
N LEU A 475 -9.78 19.33 2.50
CA LEU A 475 -8.54 18.80 1.95
C LEU A 475 -8.30 19.38 0.56
N SER A 476 -7.46 20.41 0.49
CA SER A 476 -7.01 21.00 -0.77
C SER A 476 -6.21 20.01 -1.62
N SER A 477 -6.12 20.25 -2.92
CA SER A 477 -5.44 19.40 -3.92
C SER A 477 -3.96 19.06 -3.64
N ASP A 478 -3.29 19.79 -2.75
CA ASP A 478 -1.90 19.53 -2.32
C ASP A 478 -1.80 18.74 -1.00
N GLN A 479 -2.93 18.36 -0.41
CA GLN A 479 -3.01 17.62 0.84
C GLN A 479 -3.36 16.16 0.58
N LYS A 480 -2.90 15.29 1.49
CA LYS A 480 -3.34 13.90 1.54
C LYS A 480 -3.49 13.42 2.97
N VAL A 481 -4.44 12.53 3.20
CA VAL A 481 -4.67 11.85 4.47
C VAL A 481 -4.67 10.34 4.28
N LEU A 482 -4.48 9.60 5.38
CA LEU A 482 -4.41 8.15 5.38
C LEU A 482 -5.55 7.59 6.21
N ASP A 483 -6.19 6.53 5.71
CA ASP A 483 -7.12 5.68 6.46
C ASP A 483 -6.56 4.26 6.48
N SER A 484 -6.41 3.66 7.66
CA SER A 484 -5.70 2.38 7.84
C SER A 484 -6.61 1.33 8.47
N PHE A 485 -6.55 0.12 7.93
CA PHE A 485 -7.31 -1.03 8.38
C PHE A 485 -6.37 -2.21 8.60
N THR A 486 -6.45 -2.87 9.76
CA THR A 486 -5.79 -4.17 9.95
C THR A 486 -6.73 -5.28 9.55
N TYR A 487 -6.33 -6.12 8.61
CA TYR A 487 -7.08 -7.32 8.25
C TYR A 487 -6.37 -8.58 8.78
N THR A 488 -7.13 -9.66 8.91
CA THR A 488 -6.65 -10.97 9.36
C THR A 488 -6.93 -11.99 8.29
N VAL A 489 -5.89 -12.69 7.85
CA VAL A 489 -6.00 -13.84 6.95
C VAL A 489 -5.76 -15.13 7.69
N THR A 490 -6.42 -16.19 7.22
CA THR A 490 -6.21 -17.55 7.70
C THR A 490 -6.17 -18.50 6.51
N ASP A 491 -5.39 -19.56 6.67
CA ASP A 491 -5.44 -20.74 5.82
C ASP A 491 -6.70 -21.60 6.10
N THR A 492 -6.76 -22.77 5.46
CA THR A 492 -7.83 -23.77 5.68
C THR A 492 -7.78 -24.39 7.09
N TYR A 493 -6.65 -24.28 7.77
CA TYR A 493 -6.38 -24.84 9.10
C TYR A 493 -6.55 -23.82 10.24
N ASN A 494 -6.99 -22.60 9.91
CA ASN A 494 -7.31 -21.48 10.79
C ASN A 494 -6.11 -20.90 11.53
N GLN A 495 -4.95 -20.88 10.87
CA GLN A 495 -3.75 -20.24 11.40
C GLN A 495 -3.74 -18.76 11.01
N PRO A 496 -3.87 -17.82 11.96
CA PRO A 496 -4.10 -16.42 11.64
C PRO A 496 -2.80 -15.63 11.46
N GLN A 497 -2.74 -14.82 10.41
CA GLN A 497 -1.80 -13.70 10.28
C GLN A 497 -2.56 -12.39 10.07
N THR A 498 -1.87 -11.27 10.28
CA THR A 498 -2.45 -9.93 10.13
C THR A 498 -1.54 -9.03 9.34
N ALA A 499 -2.13 -8.22 8.47
CA ALA A 499 -1.46 -7.14 7.77
C ALA A 499 -2.37 -5.91 7.68
N THR A 500 -1.90 -4.85 7.01
CA THR A 500 -2.56 -3.55 6.98
C THR A 500 -2.89 -3.16 5.56
N LEU A 501 -4.14 -2.76 5.33
CA LEU A 501 -4.56 -2.03 4.14
C LEU A 501 -4.55 -0.54 4.46
N THR A 502 -3.78 0.26 3.72
CA THR A 502 -3.72 1.72 3.88
C THR A 502 -4.27 2.42 2.65
N ILE A 503 -5.34 3.18 2.82
CA ILE A 503 -5.92 4.02 1.78
C ILE A 503 -5.36 5.43 1.91
N THR A 504 -4.74 5.93 0.86
CA THR A 504 -4.33 7.33 0.75
C THR A 504 -5.41 8.13 0.03
N ILE A 505 -5.98 9.12 0.70
CA ILE A 505 -6.96 10.02 0.11
C ILE A 505 -6.25 11.32 -0.24
N PHE A 506 -6.14 11.62 -1.53
CA PHE A 506 -5.66 12.90 -2.03
C PHE A 506 -6.81 13.90 -2.02
N GLY A 507 -6.55 15.10 -1.49
CA GLY A 507 -7.50 16.20 -1.48
C GLY A 507 -7.86 16.66 -2.88
N GLY A 508 -8.93 17.45 -2.97
CA GLY A 508 -9.40 18.00 -4.24
C GLY A 508 -9.69 19.50 -4.15
N ASN A 509 -10.37 20.00 -5.17
CA ASN A 509 -10.98 21.32 -5.21
C ASN A 509 -12.49 21.16 -5.35
N GLN A 510 -13.21 21.50 -4.29
CA GLN A 510 -14.66 21.46 -4.26
C GLN A 510 -15.23 22.77 -4.80
N ALA A 511 -16.48 22.72 -5.28
CA ALA A 511 -17.11 23.91 -5.83
C ALA A 511 -17.49 24.94 -4.77
N PRO A 512 -17.37 26.24 -5.07
CA PRO A 512 -17.74 27.27 -4.12
C PRO A 512 -19.23 27.22 -3.79
N GLU A 513 -19.60 27.48 -2.55
CA GLU A 513 -20.99 27.64 -2.11
C GLU A 513 -21.43 29.10 -2.30
N ALA A 514 -22.19 29.35 -3.38
CA ALA A 514 -22.70 30.68 -3.72
C ALA A 514 -24.12 30.91 -3.14
N VAL A 515 -24.31 31.97 -2.36
CA VAL A 515 -25.56 32.30 -1.67
C VAL A 515 -26.22 33.53 -2.31
N SER A 516 -27.53 33.49 -2.54
CA SER A 516 -28.22 34.60 -3.20
C SER A 516 -28.26 35.88 -2.35
N ASP A 517 -28.07 37.03 -3.01
CA ASP A 517 -28.01 38.36 -2.41
C ASP A 517 -29.24 39.21 -2.71
N THR A 518 -29.45 40.23 -1.87
CA THR A 518 -30.56 41.18 -2.04
C THR A 518 -30.16 42.62 -1.72
N ASN A 519 -30.60 43.57 -2.55
CA ASN A 519 -30.45 45.01 -2.29
C ASN A 519 -31.70 45.79 -2.77
N TRP A 520 -31.67 47.12 -2.69
CA TRP A 520 -32.78 47.99 -3.08
C TRP A 520 -32.33 49.33 -3.66
N ALA A 521 -33.15 49.87 -4.55
CA ALA A 521 -33.02 51.21 -5.10
C ALA A 521 -34.39 51.91 -5.08
N GLN A 522 -34.41 53.24 -5.07
CA GLN A 522 -35.64 54.02 -5.09
C GLN A 522 -35.55 55.16 -6.09
N GLU A 523 -36.59 55.28 -6.89
CA GLU A 523 -36.77 56.34 -7.88
C GLU A 523 -36.47 57.72 -7.29
N ASP A 524 -35.72 58.54 -8.04
CA ASP A 524 -35.39 59.93 -7.71
C ASP A 524 -34.68 60.13 -6.34
N VAL A 525 -34.28 59.02 -5.69
CA VAL A 525 -33.79 59.03 -4.30
C VAL A 525 -32.44 58.34 -4.18
N SER A 526 -32.34 57.07 -4.58
CA SER A 526 -31.14 56.26 -4.31
C SER A 526 -30.93 55.13 -5.30
N ASP A 527 -29.71 55.10 -5.84
CA ASP A 527 -29.09 53.93 -6.46
C ASP A 527 -28.65 52.89 -5.39
N ALA A 528 -28.23 51.71 -5.84
CA ALA A 528 -27.75 50.63 -4.97
C ALA A 528 -26.26 50.31 -5.19
N SER A 529 -25.60 49.76 -4.18
CA SER A 529 -24.22 49.26 -4.27
C SER A 529 -23.95 48.25 -3.16
N GLY A 530 -23.06 47.30 -3.40
CA GLY A 530 -22.70 46.26 -2.43
C GLY A 530 -21.53 45.43 -2.91
N ASN A 531 -21.39 44.23 -2.35
CA ASN A 531 -20.43 43.24 -2.83
C ASN A 531 -20.97 41.82 -2.55
N VAL A 532 -21.15 41.03 -3.61
CA VAL A 532 -21.76 39.69 -3.57
C VAL A 532 -20.91 38.62 -2.87
N LEU A 533 -19.64 38.91 -2.58
CA LEU A 533 -18.70 37.97 -1.93
C LEU A 533 -18.46 38.30 -0.46
N VAL A 534 -19.14 39.29 0.12
CA VAL A 534 -18.93 39.70 1.51
C VAL A 534 -20.24 40.02 2.21
N THR A 535 -20.30 39.76 3.51
CA THR A 535 -21.50 40.09 4.29
C THR A 535 -21.68 41.60 4.42
N ALA A 536 -22.79 42.14 3.90
CA ALA A 536 -23.16 43.54 4.03
C ALA A 536 -24.67 43.72 4.19
N ALA A 537 -25.11 44.47 5.20
CA ALA A 537 -26.53 44.75 5.40
C ALA A 537 -26.98 46.04 4.68
N HIS A 538 -28.02 45.93 3.85
CA HIS A 538 -28.59 47.03 3.06
C HIS A 538 -29.83 47.62 3.72
N ASN A 539 -29.61 48.37 4.80
CA ASN A 539 -30.69 48.99 5.57
C ASN A 539 -31.24 50.26 4.90
N GLY A 540 -32.50 50.60 5.20
CA GLY A 540 -33.10 51.88 4.81
C GLY A 540 -34.15 51.81 3.71
N ALA A 541 -34.48 50.60 3.23
CA ALA A 541 -35.54 50.40 2.25
C ALA A 541 -36.88 51.00 2.72
N PRO A 542 -37.73 51.54 1.81
CA PRO A 542 -39.01 52.16 2.17
C PRO A 542 -39.99 51.24 2.92
N ASP A 543 -39.95 49.93 2.64
CA ASP A 543 -40.77 48.91 3.30
C ASP A 543 -40.20 48.43 4.65
N ALA A 544 -39.02 48.93 5.04
CA ALA A 544 -38.23 48.45 6.18
C ALA A 544 -37.88 46.95 6.12
N GLY A 545 -37.86 46.36 4.93
CA GLY A 545 -37.42 45.00 4.68
C GLY A 545 -35.92 44.81 4.97
N SER A 546 -35.55 43.63 5.47
CA SER A 546 -34.14 43.26 5.63
C SER A 546 -33.60 42.79 4.30
N ARG A 547 -32.53 43.42 3.84
CA ARG A 547 -31.80 43.09 2.61
C ARG A 547 -30.31 43.10 2.93
N GLY A 548 -29.54 42.35 2.17
CA GLY A 548 -28.12 42.27 2.38
C GLY A 548 -27.44 41.33 1.40
N ASP A 549 -26.15 41.52 1.32
CA ASP A 549 -25.21 40.60 0.72
C ASP A 549 -24.80 39.55 1.78
N VAL A 550 -24.73 38.29 1.39
CA VAL A 550 -24.25 37.17 2.19
C VAL A 550 -22.85 36.80 1.71
N VAL A 551 -22.00 36.28 2.60
CA VAL A 551 -20.68 35.84 2.16
C VAL A 551 -20.83 34.48 1.48
N ASP A 552 -20.32 34.39 0.25
CA ASP A 552 -20.07 33.13 -0.41
C ASP A 552 -18.87 32.44 0.25
N THR A 553 -18.90 31.11 0.30
CA THR A 553 -17.87 30.32 1.00
C THR A 553 -17.31 29.24 0.12
N ASP A 554 -16.13 28.79 0.49
CA ASP A 554 -15.43 27.68 -0.13
C ASP A 554 -14.90 26.79 0.99
N VAL A 555 -15.07 25.49 0.86
CA VAL A 555 -14.70 24.55 1.92
C VAL A 555 -13.19 24.35 2.00
N ASP A 556 -12.49 24.49 0.87
CA ASP A 556 -11.04 24.41 0.74
C ASP A 556 -10.36 25.74 1.11
N GLY A 557 -11.17 26.80 1.14
CA GLY A 557 -10.77 28.14 1.60
C GLY A 557 -10.14 28.97 0.48
N ASP A 558 -10.42 28.60 -0.77
CA ASP A 558 -9.91 29.29 -1.94
C ASP A 558 -10.48 30.71 -2.10
N ALA A 559 -9.71 31.53 -2.83
CA ALA A 559 -10.06 32.92 -3.02
C ALA A 559 -11.13 33.08 -4.09
N LEU A 560 -12.35 33.43 -3.67
CA LEU A 560 -13.49 33.57 -4.57
C LEU A 560 -13.43 34.83 -5.44
N THR A 561 -13.83 34.68 -6.70
CA THR A 561 -13.98 35.76 -7.68
C THR A 561 -15.25 35.62 -8.50
N VAL A 562 -15.81 36.73 -8.97
CA VAL A 562 -16.92 36.71 -9.93
C VAL A 562 -16.35 36.65 -11.35
N THR A 563 -16.71 35.61 -12.10
CA THR A 563 -16.22 35.38 -13.47
C THR A 563 -17.24 35.71 -14.54
N ASN A 564 -18.52 35.76 -14.18
CA ASN A 564 -19.60 35.99 -15.13
C ASN A 564 -20.81 36.67 -14.47
N ILE A 565 -21.53 37.47 -15.26
CA ILE A 565 -22.77 38.14 -14.86
C ILE A 565 -23.77 38.08 -16.02
N ALA A 566 -25.00 37.71 -15.70
CA ALA A 566 -26.08 37.58 -16.65
C ALA A 566 -27.37 38.22 -16.14
N ASP A 567 -28.23 38.62 -17.08
CA ASP A 567 -29.64 38.90 -16.82
C ASP A 567 -30.52 37.96 -17.68
N ALA A 568 -31.78 38.31 -17.94
CA ALA A 568 -32.66 37.48 -18.77
C ALA A 568 -32.27 37.45 -20.26
N ASP A 569 -31.51 38.43 -20.75
CA ASP A 569 -31.24 38.67 -22.17
C ASP A 569 -29.74 38.61 -22.54
N GLU A 570 -28.83 38.87 -21.61
CA GLU A 570 -27.38 38.95 -21.80
C GLU A 570 -26.62 38.06 -20.80
N ASP A 571 -25.50 37.51 -21.25
CA ASP A 571 -24.58 36.67 -20.47
C ASP A 571 -23.14 37.11 -20.76
N LEU A 572 -22.48 37.72 -19.77
CA LEU A 572 -21.26 38.51 -19.95
C LEU A 572 -20.16 38.09 -18.98
N ALA A 573 -19.00 37.73 -19.54
CA ALA A 573 -17.80 37.47 -18.75
C ALA A 573 -17.33 38.73 -18.01
N VAL A 574 -17.00 38.57 -16.73
CA VAL A 574 -16.42 39.62 -15.88
C VAL A 574 -14.89 39.56 -15.97
N ALA A 575 -14.27 40.69 -16.34
CA ALA A 575 -12.82 40.75 -16.45
C ALA A 575 -12.15 40.60 -15.07
N ALA A 576 -11.15 39.71 -14.98
CA ALA A 576 -10.39 39.49 -13.76
C ALA A 576 -9.76 40.77 -13.20
N SER A 577 -9.55 40.82 -11.88
CA SER A 577 -8.93 41.95 -11.16
C SER A 577 -9.65 43.31 -11.33
N THR A 578 -10.96 43.29 -11.57
CA THR A 578 -11.79 44.51 -11.64
C THR A 578 -12.62 44.72 -10.38
N THR A 579 -13.06 45.96 -10.20
CA THR A 579 -14.00 46.38 -9.15
C THR A 579 -15.25 46.97 -9.81
N SER A 580 -16.27 47.35 -9.03
CA SER A 580 -17.42 48.13 -9.53
C SER A 580 -17.05 49.43 -10.25
N ALA A 581 -15.84 49.97 -10.07
CA ALA A 581 -15.40 51.20 -10.75
C ALA A 581 -14.98 50.99 -12.22
N ASP A 582 -14.57 49.77 -12.58
CA ASP A 582 -14.02 49.40 -13.88
C ASP A 582 -14.49 48.01 -14.35
N GLY A 583 -15.59 47.53 -13.76
CA GLY A 583 -16.18 46.23 -13.99
C GLY A 583 -17.04 46.14 -15.24
N THR A 584 -17.76 45.02 -15.34
CA THR A 584 -18.62 44.70 -16.48
C THR A 584 -20.01 45.24 -16.24
N VAL A 585 -20.58 45.87 -17.27
CA VAL A 585 -21.92 46.47 -17.21
C VAL A 585 -22.93 45.53 -17.87
N VAL A 586 -23.94 45.12 -17.12
CA VAL A 586 -25.14 44.44 -17.62
C VAL A 586 -26.36 45.34 -17.43
N THR A 587 -27.20 45.47 -18.45
CA THR A 587 -28.40 46.32 -18.40
C THR A 587 -29.60 45.45 -18.09
N GLY A 588 -30.17 45.60 -16.90
CA GLY A 588 -31.38 44.91 -16.48
C GLY A 588 -32.66 45.63 -16.93
N ALA A 589 -33.79 45.21 -16.37
CA ALA A 589 -35.10 45.72 -16.75
C ALA A 589 -35.36 47.15 -16.25
N TYR A 590 -34.80 47.53 -15.10
CA TYR A 590 -35.07 48.81 -14.43
C TYR A 590 -33.81 49.66 -14.20
N GLY A 591 -32.64 49.16 -14.58
CA GLY A 591 -31.38 49.87 -14.40
C GLY A 591 -30.18 49.13 -14.98
N ALA A 592 -28.98 49.60 -14.68
CA ALA A 592 -27.74 49.00 -15.12
C ALA A 592 -26.85 48.63 -13.93
N LEU A 593 -26.45 47.36 -13.86
CA LEU A 593 -25.52 46.84 -12.87
C LEU A 593 -24.09 46.85 -13.45
N THR A 594 -23.15 47.42 -12.71
CA THR A 594 -21.71 47.29 -12.97
C THR A 594 -21.10 46.44 -11.87
N ILE A 595 -20.50 45.30 -12.21
CA ILE A 595 -19.89 44.36 -11.25
C ILE A 595 -18.42 44.07 -11.59
N GLY A 596 -17.58 44.05 -10.56
CA GLY A 596 -16.17 43.66 -10.66
C GLY A 596 -15.94 42.20 -10.27
N ALA A 597 -14.79 41.66 -10.66
CA ALA A 597 -14.36 40.31 -10.26
C ALA A 597 -14.16 40.16 -8.75
N ASP A 598 -13.94 41.25 -8.01
CA ASP A 598 -13.88 41.27 -6.54
C ASP A 598 -15.27 41.18 -5.86
N GLY A 599 -16.33 40.98 -6.64
CA GLY A 599 -17.72 40.92 -6.19
C GLY A 599 -18.37 42.28 -5.96
N SER A 600 -17.61 43.38 -5.95
CA SER A 600 -18.19 44.71 -5.72
C SER A 600 -19.08 45.12 -6.89
N TYR A 601 -20.26 45.67 -6.59
CA TYR A 601 -21.22 46.12 -7.58
C TYR A 601 -21.79 47.51 -7.30
N SER A 602 -22.21 48.18 -8.38
CA SER A 602 -23.05 49.38 -8.34
C SER A 602 -24.20 49.21 -9.31
N TYR A 603 -25.40 49.63 -8.91
CA TYR A 603 -26.61 49.56 -9.71
C TYR A 603 -27.17 50.96 -9.85
N ILE A 604 -27.21 51.47 -11.07
CA ILE A 604 -27.77 52.78 -11.40
C ILE A 604 -29.18 52.56 -11.92
N LEU A 605 -30.16 53.12 -11.22
CA LEU A 605 -31.58 53.01 -11.57
C LEU A 605 -31.89 53.87 -12.80
N ASP A 606 -32.66 53.34 -13.76
CA ASP A 606 -33.23 54.14 -14.84
C ASP A 606 -34.58 54.69 -14.39
N ASP A 607 -34.56 55.88 -13.77
CA ASP A 607 -35.78 56.54 -13.28
C ASP A 607 -36.85 56.60 -14.39
N ALA A 608 -36.45 56.86 -15.65
CA ALA A 608 -37.38 56.96 -16.78
C ALA A 608 -38.16 55.66 -17.06
N ALA A 609 -37.58 54.51 -16.72
CA ALA A 609 -38.23 53.20 -16.85
C ALA A 609 -39.34 53.00 -15.80
N ILE A 610 -39.29 53.74 -14.68
CA ILE A 610 -40.19 53.56 -13.53
C ILE A 610 -41.00 54.80 -13.14
N GLN A 611 -40.93 55.93 -13.86
CA GLN A 611 -41.76 57.16 -13.68
C GLN A 611 -43.28 56.95 -13.60
N ALA A 612 -43.79 55.77 -13.94
CA ALA A 612 -45.20 55.44 -13.82
C ALA A 612 -45.55 54.71 -12.52
N MET A 613 -44.56 54.33 -11.72
CA MET A 613 -44.74 53.57 -10.49
C MET A 613 -45.10 54.50 -9.34
N ASP A 614 -46.21 54.21 -8.65
CA ASP A 614 -46.62 54.95 -7.46
C ASP A 614 -45.71 54.62 -6.25
N ASP A 615 -45.76 55.43 -5.19
CA ASP A 615 -44.97 55.26 -3.95
C ASP A 615 -45.22 53.97 -3.14
N THR A 616 -46.17 53.14 -3.59
CA THR A 616 -46.49 51.83 -3.01
C THR A 616 -46.18 50.66 -3.95
N GLU A 617 -45.69 50.94 -5.15
CA GLU A 617 -45.35 49.94 -6.15
C GLU A 617 -43.86 49.59 -6.09
N THR A 618 -43.57 48.30 -6.28
CA THR A 618 -42.22 47.76 -6.28
C THR A 618 -42.06 46.75 -7.41
N ALA A 619 -40.84 46.62 -7.93
CA ALA A 619 -40.46 45.58 -8.88
C ALA A 619 -39.07 45.04 -8.55
N ASP A 620 -38.74 43.86 -9.05
CA ASP A 620 -37.42 43.25 -8.86
C ASP A 620 -36.66 43.23 -10.19
N ASP A 621 -35.39 43.59 -10.13
CA ASP A 621 -34.39 43.37 -11.17
C ASP A 621 -33.43 42.28 -10.68
N VAL A 622 -33.27 41.19 -11.44
CA VAL A 622 -32.56 39.97 -10.99
C VAL A 622 -31.40 39.70 -11.93
N PHE A 623 -30.21 39.58 -11.34
CA PHE A 623 -28.97 39.27 -12.04
C PHE A 623 -28.43 37.94 -11.54
N THR A 624 -27.96 37.07 -12.44
CA THR A 624 -27.29 35.81 -12.09
C THR A 624 -25.79 36.03 -12.19
N TYR A 625 -25.05 35.76 -11.12
CA TYR A 625 -23.59 35.83 -11.13
C TYR A 625 -22.98 34.46 -10.92
N THR A 626 -21.77 34.28 -11.47
CA THR A 626 -20.98 33.06 -11.33
C THR A 626 -19.76 33.35 -10.47
N VAL A 627 -19.62 32.58 -9.40
CA VAL A 627 -18.47 32.58 -8.49
C VAL A 627 -17.51 31.48 -8.91
N SER A 628 -16.21 31.74 -8.79
CA SER A 628 -15.14 30.79 -9.04
C SER A 628 -14.07 30.89 -7.97
N ASP A 629 -13.61 29.75 -7.51
CA ASP A 629 -12.42 29.52 -6.67
C ASP A 629 -11.09 29.61 -7.48
N GLY A 630 -11.17 29.44 -8.81
CA GLY A 630 -10.02 29.35 -9.72
C GLY A 630 -10.00 28.07 -10.57
N ASN A 631 -10.73 27.05 -10.13
CA ASN A 631 -10.78 25.70 -10.68
C ASN A 631 -12.20 25.36 -11.14
N THR A 632 -13.18 25.48 -10.23
CA THR A 632 -14.58 25.21 -10.48
C THR A 632 -15.43 26.49 -10.32
N THR A 633 -16.75 26.37 -10.53
CA THR A 633 -17.66 27.51 -10.47
C THR A 633 -19.04 27.13 -9.94
N ASN A 634 -19.72 28.07 -9.28
CA ASN A 634 -21.12 27.96 -8.90
C ASN A 634 -21.88 29.25 -9.26
N THR A 635 -23.20 29.17 -9.44
CA THR A 635 -24.03 30.29 -9.89
C THR A 635 -25.18 30.57 -8.95
N THR A 636 -25.42 31.84 -8.64
CA THR A 636 -26.55 32.29 -7.81
C THR A 636 -27.01 33.68 -8.25
N THR A 637 -27.93 34.32 -7.50
CA THR A 637 -28.56 35.57 -7.94
C THR A 637 -28.36 36.74 -6.98
N LEU A 638 -28.21 37.94 -7.54
CA LEU A 638 -28.40 39.23 -6.87
C LEU A 638 -29.74 39.83 -7.29
N THR A 639 -30.61 40.11 -6.32
CA THR A 639 -31.92 40.74 -6.56
C THR A 639 -31.97 42.17 -6.05
N ILE A 640 -32.23 43.14 -6.94
CA ILE A 640 -32.45 44.54 -6.61
C ILE A 640 -33.95 44.82 -6.61
N THR A 641 -34.55 45.13 -5.46
CA THR A 641 -35.93 45.63 -5.44
C THR A 641 -35.97 47.13 -5.66
N VAL A 642 -36.64 47.55 -6.72
CA VAL A 642 -36.86 48.96 -7.06
C VAL A 642 -38.19 49.45 -6.48
N PHE A 643 -38.16 50.62 -5.85
CA PHE A 643 -39.33 51.27 -5.26
C PHE A 643 -39.70 52.52 -6.08
N GLY A 644 -40.99 52.65 -6.41
CA GLY A 644 -41.53 53.89 -6.98
C GLY A 644 -41.51 55.04 -5.98
N SER A 645 -41.66 56.25 -6.50
CA SER A 645 -41.78 57.48 -5.70
C SER A 645 -43.04 58.25 -6.08
N ASN A 646 -43.51 59.11 -5.16
CA ASN A 646 -44.61 60.02 -5.50
C ASN A 646 -44.03 61.30 -6.11
N ASP A 647 -44.18 61.44 -7.43
CA ASP A 647 -43.76 62.61 -8.16
C ASP A 647 -44.47 63.91 -7.77
N ALA A 648 -43.75 65.03 -7.91
CA ALA A 648 -44.34 66.34 -7.75
C ALA A 648 -45.21 66.69 -8.98
N PRO A 649 -46.43 67.25 -8.78
CA PRO A 649 -47.26 67.66 -9.91
C PRO A 649 -46.61 68.80 -10.70
N VAL A 650 -46.55 68.64 -12.02
CA VAL A 650 -46.07 69.68 -12.94
C VAL A 650 -47.20 70.65 -13.27
N ALA A 651 -47.14 71.87 -12.73
CA ALA A 651 -48.12 72.91 -13.05
C ALA A 651 -47.84 73.55 -14.42
N VAL A 652 -48.84 73.58 -15.29
CA VAL A 652 -48.80 74.34 -16.55
C VAL A 652 -49.41 75.72 -16.32
N ALA A 653 -48.79 76.77 -16.89
CA ALA A 653 -49.29 78.12 -16.74
C ALA A 653 -50.54 78.35 -17.60
N ASP A 654 -51.67 78.60 -16.95
CA ASP A 654 -52.91 78.98 -17.63
C ASP A 654 -53.00 80.48 -17.91
N THR A 655 -53.68 80.83 -19.00
CA THR A 655 -54.04 82.22 -19.30
C THR A 655 -55.55 82.40 -19.39
N ASN A 656 -56.02 83.56 -18.94
CA ASN A 656 -57.42 83.97 -19.09
C ASN A 656 -57.47 85.50 -19.27
N TRP A 657 -58.63 86.01 -19.69
CA TRP A 657 -58.85 87.44 -19.93
C TRP A 657 -60.10 87.93 -19.21
N ALA A 658 -60.08 89.20 -18.81
CA ALA A 658 -61.24 89.92 -18.30
C ALA A 658 -61.33 91.27 -19.00
N GLN A 659 -62.55 91.73 -19.27
CA GLN A 659 -62.79 93.08 -19.80
C GLN A 659 -63.11 94.02 -18.63
N GLU A 660 -62.54 95.24 -18.66
CA GLU A 660 -62.96 96.31 -17.75
C GLU A 660 -64.47 96.54 -17.86
N ASP A 661 -65.15 96.62 -16.71
CA ASP A 661 -66.61 96.70 -16.58
C ASP A 661 -67.39 95.51 -17.21
N GLY A 662 -66.71 94.38 -17.44
CA GLY A 662 -67.27 93.14 -17.95
C GLY A 662 -67.58 92.10 -16.87
N ALA A 663 -67.87 90.87 -17.29
CA ALA A 663 -67.96 89.73 -16.37
C ALA A 663 -66.57 89.35 -15.84
N ASP A 664 -66.51 88.90 -14.59
CA ASP A 664 -65.28 88.38 -14.00
C ASP A 664 -64.78 87.16 -14.79
N ALA A 665 -63.45 87.03 -14.90
CA ALA A 665 -62.85 85.82 -15.42
C ALA A 665 -63.06 84.67 -14.42
N SER A 666 -63.63 83.56 -14.88
CA SER A 666 -63.75 82.32 -14.12
C SER A 666 -63.24 81.16 -14.96
N GLY A 667 -62.59 80.17 -14.34
CA GLY A 667 -62.06 79.00 -15.01
C GLY A 667 -61.62 77.92 -14.01
N ASN A 668 -61.06 76.83 -14.52
CA ASN A 668 -60.46 75.75 -13.72
C ASN A 668 -59.03 75.49 -14.21
N VAL A 669 -58.05 75.72 -13.35
CA VAL A 669 -56.60 75.55 -13.63
C VAL A 669 -56.15 74.07 -13.70
N LEU A 670 -57.09 73.13 -13.56
CA LEU A 670 -56.86 71.70 -13.74
C LEU A 670 -57.50 71.16 -15.03
N GLN A 671 -58.10 72.01 -15.86
CA GLN A 671 -58.76 71.61 -17.10
C GLN A 671 -58.27 72.48 -18.26
N ASP A 672 -57.89 71.84 -19.36
CA ASP A 672 -57.60 72.54 -20.61
C ASP A 672 -58.88 73.11 -21.21
N LEU A 673 -59.20 74.34 -20.82
CA LEU A 673 -60.39 75.06 -21.26
C LEU A 673 -59.99 76.26 -22.14
N ASN A 674 -60.47 76.25 -23.38
CA ASN A 674 -60.33 77.41 -24.27
C ASN A 674 -61.22 78.57 -23.80
N HIS A 675 -60.62 79.75 -23.55
CA HIS A 675 -61.36 80.94 -23.10
C HIS A 675 -61.68 81.87 -24.28
N ALA A 676 -62.71 81.51 -25.07
CA ALA A 676 -63.12 82.27 -26.25
C ALA A 676 -63.71 83.66 -25.91
N GLY A 677 -63.49 84.64 -26.79
CA GLY A 677 -64.14 85.97 -26.72
C GLY A 677 -63.21 87.15 -26.43
N ALA A 678 -61.90 86.91 -26.25
CA ALA A 678 -60.95 88.00 -26.04
C ALA A 678 -60.91 88.96 -27.25
N PRO A 679 -60.84 90.29 -27.04
CA PRO A 679 -60.76 91.27 -28.12
C PRO A 679 -59.53 91.11 -29.04
N SER A 680 -58.46 90.47 -28.55
CA SER A 680 -57.29 90.09 -29.32
C SER A 680 -56.50 88.97 -28.63
N GLY A 681 -56.24 87.87 -29.32
CA GLY A 681 -55.46 86.71 -28.81
C GLY A 681 -56.28 85.42 -28.71
N ALA A 682 -55.59 84.30 -28.53
CA ALA A 682 -56.16 83.03 -28.08
C ALA A 682 -55.59 82.78 -26.67
N PHE A 683 -56.45 82.42 -25.71
CA PHE A 683 -56.15 82.29 -24.29
C PHE A 683 -56.63 80.96 -23.76
#